data_AF-A0A7S3R863-F1
#
_entry.id   AF-A0A7S3R863-F1
#
_cell.length_a   1.000
_cell.length_b   1.000
_cell.length_c   1.000
_cell.angle_alpha   90.00
_cell.angle_beta   90.00
_cell.angle_gamma   90.00
#
_symmetry.space_group_name_H-M   'P 1'
#
loop_
_entity.id
_entity.type
_entity.pdbx_description
1 polymer ?
#
loop_
_entity_poly.entity_id
_entity_poly.type
_entity_poly.pdbx_seq_one_letter_code
_entity_poly.pdbx_strand_id
1 'polypeptide(L)'
;MRTHLPRETLWRTKESSTSSVLPAKIAALPTVSRAKPKPLALASTSTGLFGSKGRIQRLPLHMVRAAAPEAPTAEEEEEEDLLKVHIDNQSDSENTVLTVEGKDQPHLLMTLSGALTTAGYMVVSADITSDNGLVLDVFRLRTEDNQKVPESSFRDLRTLILNLTRTSNRSGMPAIYGVVAAAEVDRLAPLSAMGGGAQDEVSSLELSAALMAQAAADLVAREREILDLSQPDKGTSVREMAVKERGRKEAAAVLERRMSAMEALLVSRRSVSMEPSRQKKAGISEKLKQEEGVFSACGTGRELLLQAFNWESCHTNFYQQLIERAPQIQADGFTAVWCPPPSNAVSDQGYLPGDYYDLNSKYGTEEELRKVISVFHDLGIKVIADIVINHRCAQFQSEDGRWNKYGGKMNWDETAICSGNEQFGGRGNPKQGDDYGAAPNIDHSQEFVRKDIIEWLNFLRNDIGFDGWRFDFVRGWPGHFAKQYIEATNPAFALGEYWDCCEYTDGVLKYSQDNHRQQTVDWCDNTGGMSSAFDFTTKGILQEAVGRCEYWRLADSEGRPPGVIGLWPSRAVTFLDNHDTGSTLNHWPYPWKNLPEGYAYLLTHCGTPCVFIDHLLTEKGGLRKAILELMALRQKHGINARSKVHIHKAAGDFYAAVIDDKIVVKIGPGDFSPRRVGIRLDGGKETKLACSGHQFAVWEANEEAQEA
;
A
#
# COMPACT_ATOMS: atom_id res chain seq x y z
N MET A 1 67.41 10.64 15.58
CA MET A 1 67.98 10.36 14.25
C MET A 1 66.83 10.39 13.25
N ARG A 2 66.67 11.54 12.59
CA ARG A 2 66.79 11.79 11.13
C ARG A 2 65.57 11.31 10.33
N THR A 3 64.53 12.14 10.14
CA THR A 3 64.36 13.28 9.18
C THR A 3 64.00 12.83 7.76
N HIS A 4 62.82 13.21 7.24
CA HIS A 4 62.68 14.34 6.30
C HIS A 4 61.22 14.60 5.84
N LEU A 5 60.80 15.85 6.04
CA LEU A 5 59.85 16.68 5.26
C LEU A 5 60.72 17.73 4.49
N PRO A 6 60.20 18.75 3.74
CA PRO A 6 58.99 18.96 2.89
C PRO A 6 59.29 19.82 1.60
N ARG A 7 58.26 20.25 0.85
CA ARG A 7 58.04 21.60 0.21
C ARG A 7 56.80 21.53 -0.73
N GLU A 8 55.70 22.30 -0.66
CA GLU A 8 55.39 23.76 -0.61
C GLU A 8 55.80 24.61 -1.84
N THR A 9 54.80 25.13 -2.59
CA THR A 9 54.52 26.57 -2.95
C THR A 9 53.38 26.65 -4.00
N LEU A 10 52.19 27.24 -3.74
CA LEU A 10 51.77 28.66 -3.78
C LEU A 10 52.00 29.37 -5.14
N TRP A 11 50.95 29.93 -5.77
CA TRP A 11 50.74 31.39 -5.94
C TRP A 11 49.43 31.78 -6.68
N ARG A 12 48.78 32.76 -6.03
CA ARG A 12 47.61 33.64 -6.27
C ARG A 12 47.49 34.42 -7.61
N THR A 13 46.22 34.53 -8.05
CA THR A 13 45.39 35.71 -8.45
C THR A 13 45.97 36.87 -9.29
N LYS A 14 45.17 37.34 -10.27
CA LYS A 14 44.78 38.77 -10.40
C LYS A 14 43.56 38.99 -11.31
N GLU A 15 42.63 39.80 -10.80
CA GLU A 15 41.50 40.45 -11.48
C GLU A 15 41.96 41.58 -12.42
N SER A 16 41.13 41.94 -13.41
CA SER A 16 40.64 43.32 -13.58
C SER A 16 39.58 43.46 -14.69
N SER A 17 38.52 44.16 -14.34
CA SER A 17 37.40 44.72 -15.11
C SER A 17 37.77 45.59 -16.33
N THR A 18 36.85 45.72 -17.30
CA THR A 18 36.31 47.01 -17.81
C THR A 18 35.10 46.78 -18.73
N SER A 19 34.26 47.82 -18.85
CA SER A 19 32.90 47.82 -19.34
C SER A 19 32.73 48.33 -20.78
N SER A 20 31.55 48.01 -21.34
CA SER A 20 30.64 48.89 -22.10
C SER A 20 30.68 48.97 -23.64
N VAL A 21 29.44 49.05 -24.17
CA VAL A 21 28.94 49.73 -25.38
C VAL A 21 28.57 48.87 -26.61
N LEU A 22 27.25 48.76 -26.83
CA LEU A 22 26.52 48.46 -28.09
C LEU A 22 26.65 49.62 -29.11
N PRO A 23 26.54 49.39 -30.44
CA PRO A 23 25.22 49.56 -31.07
C PRO A 23 24.92 48.66 -32.29
N ALA A 24 23.62 48.64 -32.63
CA ALA A 24 22.95 47.93 -33.71
C ALA A 24 23.14 48.52 -35.14
N LYS A 25 22.88 47.69 -36.18
CA LYS A 25 21.97 47.91 -37.35
C LYS A 25 22.11 46.77 -38.39
N ILE A 26 21.06 45.99 -38.66
CA ILE A 26 20.03 46.09 -39.73
C ILE A 26 20.56 45.87 -41.16
N ALA A 27 20.06 44.81 -41.83
CA ALA A 27 19.59 44.81 -43.23
C ALA A 27 18.79 43.51 -43.54
N ALA A 28 17.87 43.59 -44.49
CA ALA A 28 16.63 42.83 -44.59
C ALA A 28 16.52 41.90 -45.83
N LEU A 29 15.62 40.92 -45.73
CA LEU A 29 14.62 40.33 -46.67
C LEU A 29 14.93 40.18 -48.20
N PRO A 30 14.38 39.14 -48.85
CA PRO A 30 13.04 39.28 -49.44
C PRO A 30 12.05 38.11 -49.26
N THR A 31 10.77 38.50 -49.23
CA THR A 31 9.52 37.72 -49.25
C THR A 31 9.09 37.23 -50.64
N VAL A 32 8.43 36.06 -50.74
CA VAL A 32 7.26 35.83 -51.65
C VAL A 32 6.28 34.78 -51.03
N SER A 33 4.98 35.09 -51.07
CA SER A 33 3.77 34.33 -50.64
C SER A 33 3.40 33.15 -51.57
N ARG A 34 2.42 32.23 -51.36
CA ARG A 34 1.07 32.26 -50.76
C ARG A 34 0.46 30.84 -50.82
N ALA A 35 -0.25 30.37 -49.79
CA ALA A 35 -1.55 29.68 -49.87
C ALA A 35 -2.01 29.21 -48.46
N LYS A 36 -3.24 29.57 -48.07
CA LYS A 36 -3.89 29.22 -46.79
C LYS A 36 -5.06 28.25 -47.07
N PRO A 37 -5.46 27.37 -46.13
CA PRO A 37 -6.83 26.86 -46.06
C PRO A 37 -7.69 27.64 -45.04
N LYS A 38 -8.99 27.73 -45.36
CA LYS A 38 -10.05 28.46 -44.62
C LYS A 38 -10.64 27.64 -43.46
N PRO A 39 -11.22 28.30 -42.44
CA PRO A 39 -12.02 27.67 -41.40
C PRO A 39 -13.53 27.67 -41.77
N LEU A 40 -14.31 26.78 -41.16
CA LEU A 40 -15.77 26.77 -41.21
C LEU A 40 -16.33 26.78 -39.79
N ALA A 41 -17.14 27.79 -39.50
CA ALA A 41 -17.91 27.96 -38.27
C ALA A 41 -19.40 28.13 -38.59
N LEU A 42 -20.22 27.77 -37.61
CA LEU A 42 -21.69 27.66 -37.54
C LEU A 42 -22.49 28.97 -37.73
N ALA A 43 -23.73 28.86 -38.20
CA ALA A 43 -24.94 29.62 -37.81
C ALA A 43 -26.17 28.99 -38.54
N SER A 44 -27.20 28.42 -37.89
CA SER A 44 -28.33 28.98 -37.11
C SER A 44 -29.64 29.15 -37.93
N THR A 45 -30.77 29.00 -37.22
CA THR A 45 -32.23 29.22 -37.54
C THR A 45 -33.04 27.91 -37.51
N SER A 46 -33.86 27.58 -36.50
CA SER A 46 -34.98 28.20 -35.74
C SER A 46 -36.37 27.90 -36.32
N THR A 47 -37.27 27.48 -35.41
CA THR A 47 -38.76 27.56 -35.41
C THR A 47 -39.60 26.40 -35.97
N GLY A 48 -40.54 25.90 -35.13
CA GLY A 48 -41.94 25.77 -35.54
C GLY A 48 -42.66 24.41 -35.44
N LEU A 49 -43.08 24.02 -34.24
CA LEU A 49 -44.45 23.62 -33.82
C LEU A 49 -45.43 22.79 -34.71
N PHE A 50 -46.14 21.89 -34.00
CA PHE A 50 -47.51 21.35 -34.19
C PHE A 50 -47.80 20.22 -35.22
N GLY A 51 -47.82 18.98 -34.71
CA GLY A 51 -49.00 18.11 -34.53
C GLY A 51 -49.95 17.80 -35.70
N SER A 52 -50.23 16.51 -35.93
CA SER A 52 -51.59 15.96 -35.79
C SER A 52 -51.71 14.45 -36.11
N LYS A 53 -52.46 13.77 -35.24
CA LYS A 53 -53.45 12.68 -35.50
C LYS A 53 -52.98 11.34 -36.10
N GLY A 54 -52.94 10.32 -35.24
CA GLY A 54 -54.16 9.51 -35.00
C GLY A 54 -54.24 8.09 -35.58
N ARG A 55 -54.40 7.12 -34.64
CA ARG A 55 -55.41 6.03 -34.61
C ARG A 55 -55.04 4.61 -35.09
N ILE A 56 -54.75 3.75 -34.11
CA ILE A 56 -55.43 2.48 -33.72
C ILE A 56 -56.05 1.62 -34.86
N GLN A 57 -55.66 0.33 -35.03
CA GLN A 57 -56.40 -0.87 -34.54
C GLN A 57 -55.92 -2.23 -35.13
N ARG A 58 -55.67 -3.20 -34.22
CA ARG A 58 -55.95 -4.67 -34.21
C ARG A 58 -55.50 -5.66 -35.31
N LEU A 59 -54.82 -6.71 -34.79
CA LEU A 59 -54.67 -8.13 -35.18
C LEU A 59 -55.95 -8.83 -35.71
N PRO A 60 -55.86 -9.96 -36.48
CA PRO A 60 -55.83 -11.31 -35.88
C PRO A 60 -55.03 -12.43 -36.61
N LEU A 61 -54.96 -13.57 -35.89
CA LEU A 61 -54.27 -14.86 -36.05
C LEU A 61 -54.52 -15.66 -37.36
N HIS A 62 -53.54 -16.46 -37.82
CA HIS A 62 -53.43 -17.92 -37.56
C HIS A 62 -52.41 -18.67 -38.47
N MET A 63 -51.83 -19.71 -37.87
CA MET A 63 -51.35 -21.01 -38.42
C MET A 63 -49.86 -21.26 -38.72
N VAL A 64 -49.33 -22.06 -37.79
CA VAL A 64 -48.15 -22.93 -37.71
C VAL A 64 -47.76 -23.64 -39.01
N ARG A 65 -46.46 -23.63 -39.31
CA ARG A 65 -45.74 -24.75 -39.93
C ARG A 65 -44.36 -24.88 -39.28
N ALA A 66 -44.09 -26.04 -38.70
CA ALA A 66 -42.83 -26.38 -38.07
C ALA A 66 -41.72 -26.51 -39.13
N ALA A 67 -40.64 -25.76 -38.94
CA ALA A 67 -39.31 -26.05 -39.49
C ALA A 67 -38.37 -26.20 -38.30
N ALA A 68 -37.46 -27.18 -38.38
CA ALA A 68 -36.48 -27.50 -37.36
C ALA A 68 -35.66 -26.26 -36.95
N PRO A 69 -35.20 -26.14 -35.69
CA PRO A 69 -34.35 -25.03 -35.31
C PRO A 69 -33.01 -25.16 -36.06
N GLU A 70 -32.72 -24.17 -36.90
CA GLU A 70 -31.35 -23.89 -37.35
C GLU A 70 -30.52 -23.53 -36.11
N ALA A 71 -29.29 -24.06 -36.05
CA ALA A 71 -28.35 -23.74 -34.99
C ALA A 71 -27.99 -22.25 -35.04
N PRO A 72 -27.95 -21.53 -33.89
CA PRO A 72 -27.64 -20.11 -33.89
C PRO A 72 -26.21 -19.88 -34.39
N THR A 73 -26.04 -18.83 -35.17
CA THR A 73 -24.74 -18.30 -35.61
C THR A 73 -24.05 -17.59 -34.45
N ALA A 74 -22.73 -17.76 -34.33
CA ALA A 74 -21.89 -17.33 -33.21
C ALA A 74 -21.95 -15.82 -32.84
N GLU A 75 -22.55 -14.98 -33.68
CA GLU A 75 -22.73 -13.55 -33.41
C GLU A 75 -24.02 -13.21 -32.65
N GLU A 76 -25.00 -14.12 -32.57
CA GLU A 76 -26.22 -13.94 -31.75
C GLU A 76 -26.06 -14.47 -30.31
N GLU A 77 -25.04 -15.28 -30.03
CA GLU A 77 -24.72 -15.75 -28.67
C GLU A 77 -23.95 -14.73 -27.82
N GLU A 78 -23.38 -13.67 -28.41
CA GLU A 78 -22.58 -12.67 -27.66
C GLU A 78 -23.40 -11.53 -27.02
N GLU A 79 -24.67 -11.32 -27.40
CA GLU A 79 -25.50 -10.25 -26.82
C GLU A 79 -26.25 -10.65 -25.54
N GLU A 80 -26.39 -11.96 -25.25
CA GLU A 80 -27.10 -12.45 -24.05
C GLU A 80 -26.29 -12.33 -22.74
N ASP A 81 -24.98 -12.08 -22.81
CA ASP A 81 -24.08 -12.07 -21.63
C ASP A 81 -23.74 -10.65 -21.11
N LEU A 82 -24.37 -9.59 -21.63
CA LEU A 82 -24.11 -8.20 -21.21
C LEU A 82 -25.15 -7.66 -20.21
N LEU A 83 -24.67 -6.99 -19.16
CA LEU A 83 -25.50 -6.26 -18.20
C LEU A 83 -26.22 -5.09 -18.89
N LYS A 84 -27.53 -4.99 -18.68
CA LYS A 84 -28.36 -3.87 -19.12
C LYS A 84 -28.59 -2.93 -17.94
N VAL A 85 -28.36 -1.64 -18.20
CA VAL A 85 -28.46 -0.57 -17.20
C VAL A 85 -29.52 0.43 -17.63
N HIS A 86 -30.52 0.66 -16.78
CA HIS A 86 -31.62 1.61 -16.95
C HIS A 86 -31.59 2.65 -15.82
N ILE A 87 -31.81 3.92 -16.15
CA ILE A 87 -31.79 5.03 -15.17
C ILE A 87 -32.99 5.93 -15.45
N ASP A 88 -33.77 6.24 -14.42
CA ASP A 88 -34.90 7.15 -14.55
C ASP A 88 -35.15 8.00 -13.29
N ASN A 89 -35.86 9.12 -13.48
CA ASN A 89 -36.27 10.05 -12.41
C ASN A 89 -37.78 10.00 -12.14
N GLN A 90 -38.50 9.06 -12.72
CA GLN A 90 -39.97 9.04 -12.76
C GLN A 90 -40.57 7.96 -11.84
N SER A 91 -39.88 6.84 -11.68
CA SER A 91 -40.33 5.66 -10.93
C SER A 91 -40.42 5.90 -9.42
N ASP A 92 -39.71 6.91 -8.91
CA ASP A 92 -39.72 7.33 -7.51
C ASP A 92 -39.82 8.86 -7.44
N SER A 93 -40.72 9.43 -6.63
CA SER A 93 -40.93 10.88 -6.56
C SER A 93 -39.74 11.64 -5.97
N GLU A 94 -38.93 10.95 -5.16
CA GLU A 94 -37.92 11.52 -4.28
C GLU A 94 -36.49 11.14 -4.68
N ASN A 95 -36.30 10.11 -5.50
CA ASN A 95 -34.97 9.57 -5.86
C ASN A 95 -34.82 9.27 -7.36
N THR A 96 -33.59 9.23 -7.86
CA THR A 96 -33.28 8.64 -9.18
C THR A 96 -33.20 7.13 -9.04
N VAL A 97 -33.88 6.37 -9.89
CA VAL A 97 -33.85 4.90 -9.86
C VAL A 97 -32.89 4.39 -10.93
N LEU A 98 -31.89 3.61 -10.51
CA LEU A 98 -30.95 2.90 -11.36
C LEU A 98 -31.25 1.41 -11.25
N THR A 99 -31.60 0.77 -12.37
CA THR A 99 -31.83 -0.67 -12.46
C THR A 99 -30.75 -1.33 -13.29
N VAL A 100 -30.13 -2.38 -12.75
CA VAL A 100 -29.13 -3.21 -13.42
C VAL A 100 -29.69 -4.63 -13.54
N GLU A 101 -29.84 -5.10 -14.77
CA GLU A 101 -30.34 -6.45 -15.07
C GLU A 101 -29.35 -7.22 -15.95
N GLY A 102 -29.21 -8.53 -15.76
CA GLY A 102 -28.37 -9.38 -16.60
C GLY A 102 -27.68 -10.47 -15.79
N LYS A 103 -26.63 -11.09 -16.34
CA LYS A 103 -25.91 -12.19 -15.68
C LYS A 103 -25.15 -11.72 -14.45
N ASP A 104 -25.38 -12.37 -13.31
CA ASP A 104 -24.67 -12.08 -12.07
C ASP A 104 -23.18 -12.36 -12.24
N GLN A 105 -22.35 -11.43 -11.79
CA GLN A 105 -20.90 -11.54 -11.83
C GLN A 105 -20.34 -11.43 -10.41
N PRO A 106 -19.25 -12.14 -10.09
CA PRO A 106 -18.59 -11.98 -8.81
C PRO A 106 -18.31 -10.50 -8.52
N HIS A 107 -18.75 -10.04 -7.35
CA HIS A 107 -18.56 -8.66 -6.87
C HIS A 107 -19.33 -7.57 -7.62
N LEU A 108 -20.27 -7.92 -8.50
CA LEU A 108 -21.05 -6.95 -9.29
C LEU A 108 -21.69 -5.86 -8.41
N LEU A 109 -22.42 -6.23 -7.36
CA LEU A 109 -23.03 -5.29 -6.43
C LEU A 109 -22.01 -4.34 -5.76
N MET A 110 -20.83 -4.85 -5.43
CA MET A 110 -19.76 -4.06 -4.82
C MET A 110 -19.16 -3.08 -5.83
N THR A 111 -18.90 -3.53 -7.05
CA THR A 111 -18.44 -2.70 -8.16
C THR A 111 -19.44 -1.58 -8.45
N LEU A 112 -20.74 -1.90 -8.49
CA LEU A 112 -21.81 -0.93 -8.69
C LEU A 112 -21.86 0.11 -7.56
N SER A 113 -21.89 -0.33 -6.30
CA SER A 113 -21.96 0.57 -5.14
C SER A 113 -20.71 1.47 -5.02
N GLY A 114 -19.53 0.92 -5.31
CA GLY A 114 -18.26 1.67 -5.31
C GLY A 114 -18.21 2.69 -6.44
N ALA A 115 -18.64 2.32 -7.64
CA ALA A 115 -18.73 3.21 -8.80
C ALA A 115 -19.64 4.40 -8.54
N LEU A 116 -20.82 4.14 -7.96
CA LEU A 116 -21.81 5.16 -7.64
C LEU A 116 -21.28 6.16 -6.62
N THR A 117 -20.63 5.65 -5.57
CA THR A 117 -20.04 6.48 -4.52
C THR A 117 -18.88 7.32 -5.06
N THR A 118 -18.01 6.73 -5.90
CA THR A 118 -16.88 7.42 -6.53
C THR A 118 -17.34 8.52 -7.48
N ALA A 119 -18.48 8.31 -8.15
CA ALA A 119 -19.10 9.31 -9.02
C ALA A 119 -19.87 10.41 -8.27
N GLY A 120 -19.79 10.45 -6.92
CA GLY A 120 -20.45 11.47 -6.09
C GLY A 120 -21.95 11.24 -5.93
N TYR A 121 -22.45 10.01 -6.12
CA TYR A 121 -23.85 9.65 -5.91
C TYR A 121 -24.03 8.90 -4.59
N MET A 122 -24.99 9.35 -3.79
CA MET A 122 -25.41 8.68 -2.56
C MET A 122 -26.47 7.63 -2.87
N VAL A 123 -26.24 6.39 -2.46
CA VAL A 123 -27.25 5.32 -2.49
C VAL A 123 -28.14 5.44 -1.26
N VAL A 124 -29.40 5.84 -1.47
CA VAL A 124 -30.42 6.02 -0.42
C VAL A 124 -30.99 4.67 0.01
N SER A 125 -31.27 3.79 -0.95
CA SER A 125 -31.68 2.41 -0.71
C SER A 125 -31.35 1.56 -1.93
N ALA A 126 -31.27 0.24 -1.74
CA ALA A 126 -31.08 -0.71 -2.83
C ALA A 126 -31.93 -1.96 -2.61
N ASP A 127 -32.65 -2.38 -3.64
CA ASP A 127 -33.37 -3.65 -3.71
C ASP A 127 -32.56 -4.60 -4.61
N ILE A 128 -31.87 -5.55 -3.99
CA ILE A 128 -30.93 -6.46 -4.66
C ILE A 128 -31.59 -7.82 -4.79
N THR A 129 -31.80 -8.27 -6.04
CA THR A 129 -32.45 -9.55 -6.32
C THR A 129 -31.58 -10.36 -7.25
N SER A 130 -31.22 -11.58 -6.84
CA SER A 130 -30.56 -12.56 -7.70
C SER A 130 -31.32 -13.88 -7.74
N ASP A 131 -31.66 -14.32 -8.96
CA ASP A 131 -32.35 -15.58 -9.22
C ASP A 131 -31.75 -16.29 -10.44
N ASN A 132 -31.48 -17.59 -10.31
CA ASN A 132 -30.90 -18.44 -11.36
C ASN A 132 -29.66 -17.88 -12.10
N GLY A 133 -28.82 -17.08 -11.43
CA GLY A 133 -27.62 -16.49 -12.03
C GLY A 133 -27.88 -15.19 -12.81
N LEU A 134 -29.08 -14.62 -12.72
CA LEU A 134 -29.42 -13.29 -13.20
C LEU A 134 -29.61 -12.34 -12.01
N VAL A 135 -29.16 -11.09 -12.15
CA VAL A 135 -29.42 -10.00 -11.22
C VAL A 135 -30.53 -9.10 -11.74
N LEU A 136 -31.27 -8.53 -10.80
CA LEU A 136 -32.13 -7.36 -10.96
C LEU A 136 -31.89 -6.47 -9.73
N ASP A 137 -30.91 -5.60 -9.84
CA ASP A 137 -30.49 -4.71 -8.77
C ASP A 137 -31.05 -3.31 -9.02
N VAL A 138 -31.82 -2.79 -8.05
CA VAL A 138 -32.46 -1.47 -8.15
C VAL A 138 -31.91 -0.56 -7.06
N PHE A 139 -31.18 0.50 -7.46
CA PHE A 139 -30.63 1.50 -6.56
C PHE A 139 -31.44 2.80 -6.64
N ARG A 140 -31.75 3.38 -5.49
CA ARG A 140 -32.32 4.73 -5.38
C ARG A 140 -31.22 5.71 -5.01
N LEU A 141 -30.95 6.67 -5.89
CA LEU A 141 -29.79 7.56 -5.86
C LEU A 141 -30.18 9.01 -5.63
N ARG A 142 -29.27 9.75 -4.99
CA ARG A 142 -29.27 11.22 -4.89
C ARG A 142 -27.87 11.77 -5.12
N THR A 143 -27.78 13.04 -5.51
CA THR A 143 -26.52 13.80 -5.49
C THR A 143 -26.12 14.16 -4.05
N GLU A 144 -24.87 14.58 -3.83
CA GLU A 144 -24.39 15.06 -2.53
C GLU A 144 -25.26 16.18 -1.93
N ASP A 145 -25.84 17.03 -2.78
CA ASP A 145 -26.79 18.09 -2.40
C ASP A 145 -28.22 17.58 -2.11
N ASN A 146 -28.38 16.26 -1.98
CA ASN A 146 -29.64 15.58 -1.69
C ASN A 146 -30.74 15.80 -2.76
N GLN A 147 -30.35 16.02 -4.02
CA GLN A 147 -31.24 16.17 -5.17
C GLN A 147 -31.25 14.91 -6.05
N LYS A 148 -32.24 14.78 -6.94
CA LYS A 148 -32.20 13.76 -8.00
C LYS A 148 -31.03 14.01 -8.94
N VAL A 149 -30.45 12.91 -9.46
CA VAL A 149 -29.39 12.97 -10.47
C VAL A 149 -29.92 13.67 -11.73
N PRO A 150 -29.23 14.69 -12.25
CA PRO A 150 -29.64 15.37 -13.48
C PRO A 150 -29.68 14.41 -14.67
N GLU A 151 -30.73 14.47 -15.50
CA GLU A 151 -30.87 13.60 -16.68
C GLU A 151 -29.69 13.74 -17.66
N SER A 152 -29.05 14.91 -17.70
CA SER A 152 -27.83 15.15 -18.49
C SER A 152 -26.67 14.22 -18.12
N SER A 153 -26.62 13.72 -16.89
CA SER A 153 -25.55 12.87 -16.36
C SER A 153 -25.83 11.37 -16.53
N PHE A 154 -27.02 10.98 -17.01
CA PHE A 154 -27.40 9.56 -17.12
C PHE A 154 -26.52 8.79 -18.09
N ARG A 155 -26.12 9.42 -19.20
CA ARG A 155 -25.26 8.78 -20.21
C ARG A 155 -23.88 8.45 -19.63
N ASP A 156 -23.31 9.37 -18.86
CA ASP A 156 -21.98 9.20 -18.28
C ASP A 156 -22.00 8.16 -17.17
N LEU A 157 -23.03 8.21 -16.30
CA LEU A 157 -23.26 7.21 -15.25
C LEU A 157 -23.46 5.79 -15.83
N ARG A 158 -24.24 5.66 -16.90
CA ARG A 158 -24.43 4.39 -17.59
C ARG A 158 -23.12 3.85 -18.19
N THR A 159 -22.32 4.72 -18.79
CA THR A 159 -21.04 4.34 -19.41
C THR A 159 -20.03 3.90 -18.36
N LEU A 160 -19.97 4.60 -17.22
CA LEU A 160 -19.12 4.25 -16.09
C LEU A 160 -19.42 2.83 -15.58
N ILE A 161 -20.70 2.53 -15.33
CA ILE A 161 -21.13 1.21 -14.83
C ILE A 161 -20.77 0.08 -15.79
N LEU A 162 -21.02 0.28 -17.09
CA LEU A 162 -20.74 -0.74 -18.11
C LEU A 162 -19.23 -0.97 -18.31
N ASN A 163 -18.39 0.04 -18.14
CA ASN A 163 -16.94 -0.10 -18.28
C ASN A 163 -16.32 -0.83 -17.09
N LEU A 164 -16.76 -0.53 -15.87
CA LEU A 164 -16.23 -1.13 -14.64
C LEU A 164 -16.57 -2.61 -14.50
N THR A 165 -17.67 -3.05 -15.09
CA THR A 165 -18.12 -4.44 -15.06
C THR A 165 -17.49 -5.32 -16.15
N ARG A 166 -16.72 -4.74 -17.09
CA ARG A 166 -16.02 -5.48 -18.15
C ARG A 166 -14.59 -5.88 -17.81
N THR A 167 -13.98 -5.31 -16.77
CA THR A 167 -12.53 -5.45 -16.47
C THR A 167 -12.20 -6.46 -15.35
N SER A 168 -13.20 -7.10 -14.72
CA SER A 168 -13.02 -7.88 -13.47
C SER A 168 -12.58 -9.35 -13.64
N ASN A 169 -12.27 -9.83 -14.85
CA ASN A 169 -12.09 -11.27 -15.10
C ASN A 169 -10.65 -11.82 -14.99
N ARG A 170 -9.69 -11.13 -14.35
CA ARG A 170 -8.38 -11.75 -14.05
C ARG A 170 -7.79 -11.33 -12.69
N SER A 171 -7.53 -12.37 -11.88
CA SER A 171 -6.70 -12.48 -10.67
C SER A 171 -7.36 -12.30 -9.29
N GLY A 172 -7.62 -13.44 -8.64
CA GLY A 172 -7.04 -13.80 -7.33
C GLY A 172 -7.45 -13.02 -6.08
N MET A 173 -8.68 -13.22 -5.60
CA MET A 173 -9.13 -12.94 -4.22
C MET A 173 -8.30 -13.71 -3.15
N PRO A 174 -8.29 -13.33 -1.85
CA PRO A 174 -9.50 -13.04 -1.07
C PRO A 174 -9.53 -11.78 -0.19
N ALA A 175 -10.72 -11.17 -0.14
CA ALA A 175 -11.14 -10.17 0.82
C ALA A 175 -11.73 -10.79 2.10
N ILE A 176 -11.46 -10.19 3.28
CA ILE A 176 -12.40 -10.14 4.42
C ILE A 176 -12.24 -8.82 5.17
N TYR A 177 -13.30 -8.00 5.18
CA TYR A 177 -13.69 -7.21 6.35
C TYR A 177 -15.22 -7.08 6.38
N GLY A 178 -15.80 -7.46 7.52
CA GLY A 178 -17.22 -7.36 7.80
C GLY A 178 -17.62 -5.98 8.30
N VAL A 179 -18.80 -5.53 7.89
CA VAL A 179 -19.55 -4.48 8.56
C VAL A 179 -20.31 -5.13 9.71
N VAL A 180 -20.08 -4.67 10.94
CA VAL A 180 -21.04 -4.82 12.04
C VAL A 180 -21.66 -3.45 12.28
N ALA A 181 -22.99 -3.41 12.30
CA ALA A 181 -23.77 -2.36 12.96
C ALA A 181 -24.89 -3.02 13.77
N ALA A 182 -25.17 -2.43 14.93
CA ALA A 182 -25.67 -3.03 16.15
C ALA A 182 -27.20 -3.24 16.24
N ALA A 183 -27.60 -4.26 17.01
CA ALA A 183 -28.60 -4.18 18.08
C ALA A 183 -28.61 -5.49 18.90
N GLU A 184 -28.99 -5.40 20.17
CA GLU A 184 -29.21 -6.49 21.14
C GLU A 184 -27.97 -7.15 21.79
N VAL A 185 -27.48 -6.57 22.90
CA VAL A 185 -27.40 -7.29 24.18
C VAL A 185 -27.51 -6.25 25.29
N ASP A 186 -28.72 -6.04 25.78
CA ASP A 186 -28.93 -5.45 27.10
C ASP A 186 -29.45 -6.55 28.02
N ARG A 187 -28.93 -6.55 29.26
CA ARG A 187 -29.09 -7.53 30.35
C ARG A 187 -28.24 -8.80 30.23
N LEU A 188 -27.15 -8.82 31.01
CA LEU A 188 -27.17 -9.44 32.35
C LEU A 188 -25.88 -9.05 33.11
N ALA A 189 -26.04 -8.24 34.15
CA ALA A 189 -25.16 -8.22 35.33
C ALA A 189 -26.05 -8.61 36.53
N PRO A 190 -25.53 -9.23 37.62
CA PRO A 190 -24.62 -8.52 38.54
C PRO A 190 -23.51 -9.33 39.28
N LEU A 191 -22.39 -8.63 39.52
CA LEU A 191 -21.57 -8.46 40.76
C LEU A 191 -20.96 -9.64 41.55
N SER A 192 -19.61 -9.62 41.70
CA SER A 192 -18.86 -9.47 42.99
C SER A 192 -17.33 -9.42 42.70
N ALA A 193 -16.60 -8.31 42.89
CA ALA A 193 -15.99 -7.78 44.13
C ALA A 193 -14.47 -8.08 44.26
N MET A 194 -13.65 -7.03 44.14
CA MET A 194 -12.36 -6.75 44.82
C MET A 194 -11.35 -7.90 45.04
N GLY A 195 -10.18 -7.84 44.39
CA GLY A 195 -8.97 -8.57 44.81
C GLY A 195 -7.88 -8.62 43.74
N GLY A 196 -6.73 -7.98 43.98
CA GLY A 196 -5.72 -7.68 42.96
C GLY A 196 -4.91 -8.84 42.36
N GLY A 197 -4.31 -8.53 41.20
CA GLY A 197 -3.00 -8.99 40.73
C GLY A 197 -2.88 -10.39 40.13
N ALA A 198 -3.65 -11.36 40.62
CA ALA A 198 -3.55 -12.75 40.14
C ALA A 198 -4.91 -13.38 39.76
N GLN A 199 -6.01 -12.87 40.32
CA GLN A 199 -7.36 -13.36 40.02
C GLN A 199 -7.92 -12.86 38.68
N ASP A 200 -7.55 -11.65 38.23
CA ASP A 200 -7.97 -11.12 36.92
C ASP A 200 -7.32 -11.87 35.73
N GLU A 201 -6.11 -12.41 35.91
CA GLU A 201 -5.42 -13.18 34.86
C GLU A 201 -5.96 -14.61 34.73
N VAL A 202 -6.30 -15.24 35.86
CA VAL A 202 -6.99 -16.55 35.85
C VAL A 202 -8.39 -16.41 35.28
N SER A 203 -9.12 -15.37 35.67
CA SER A 203 -10.43 -15.00 35.12
C SER A 203 -10.39 -14.75 33.60
N SER A 204 -9.38 -14.04 33.10
CA SER A 204 -9.24 -13.75 31.66
C SER A 204 -8.84 -14.97 30.82
N LEU A 205 -8.03 -15.87 31.37
CA LEU A 205 -7.70 -17.15 30.73
C LEU A 205 -8.92 -18.08 30.71
N GLU A 206 -9.66 -18.18 31.82
CA GLU A 206 -10.90 -18.96 31.91
C GLU A 206 -11.96 -18.41 30.96
N LEU A 207 -12.11 -17.09 30.88
CA LEU A 207 -13.00 -16.42 29.93
C LEU A 207 -12.57 -16.69 28.48
N SER A 208 -11.27 -16.59 28.17
CA SER A 208 -10.77 -16.84 26.81
C SER A 208 -10.91 -18.30 26.41
N ALA A 209 -10.68 -19.24 27.34
CA ALA A 209 -10.93 -20.66 27.14
C ALA A 209 -12.43 -20.95 26.93
N ALA A 210 -13.32 -20.29 27.69
CA ALA A 210 -14.76 -20.42 27.52
C ALA A 210 -15.23 -19.86 26.16
N LEU A 211 -14.70 -18.71 25.73
CA LEU A 211 -15.01 -18.12 24.43
C LEU A 211 -14.46 -18.97 23.27
N MET A 212 -13.28 -19.57 23.42
CA MET A 212 -12.74 -20.53 22.46
C MET A 212 -13.60 -21.80 22.39
N ALA A 213 -14.00 -22.34 23.55
CA ALA A 213 -14.87 -23.51 23.61
C ALA A 213 -16.24 -23.24 22.98
N GLN A 214 -16.81 -22.05 23.19
CA GLN A 214 -18.05 -21.64 22.54
C GLN A 214 -17.88 -21.52 21.03
N ALA A 215 -16.81 -20.88 20.54
CA ALA A 215 -16.53 -20.78 19.12
C ALA A 215 -16.31 -22.15 18.46
N ALA A 216 -15.67 -23.09 19.17
CA ALA A 216 -15.50 -24.46 18.71
C ALA A 216 -16.83 -25.21 18.65
N ALA A 217 -17.70 -25.04 19.65
CA ALA A 217 -19.03 -25.62 19.66
C ALA A 217 -19.89 -25.09 18.49
N ASP A 218 -19.79 -23.79 18.20
CA ASP A 218 -20.50 -23.16 17.10
C ASP A 218 -20.01 -23.68 15.73
N LEU A 219 -18.69 -23.84 15.54
CA LEU A 219 -18.13 -24.45 14.33
C LEU A 219 -18.63 -25.89 14.15
N VAL A 220 -18.55 -26.71 15.20
CA VAL A 220 -19.02 -28.10 15.18
C VAL A 220 -20.52 -28.18 14.87
N ALA A 221 -21.32 -27.25 15.39
CA ALA A 221 -22.75 -27.18 15.07
C ALA A 221 -22.97 -26.92 13.56
N ARG A 222 -22.22 -26.00 12.96
CA ARG A 222 -22.30 -25.69 11.52
C ARG A 222 -21.79 -26.83 10.64
N GLU A 223 -20.74 -27.54 11.06
CA GLU A 223 -20.26 -28.74 10.37
C GLU A 223 -21.29 -29.88 10.40
N ARG A 224 -21.99 -30.07 11.53
CA ARG A 224 -23.09 -31.04 11.64
C ARG A 224 -24.25 -30.69 10.70
N GLU A 225 -24.61 -29.41 10.60
CA GLU A 225 -25.63 -28.96 9.66
C GLU A 225 -25.25 -29.26 8.19
N ILE A 226 -23.97 -29.10 7.83
CA ILE A 226 -23.47 -29.43 6.48
C ILE A 226 -23.51 -30.95 6.23
N LEU A 227 -23.11 -31.76 7.21
CA LEU A 227 -23.15 -33.22 7.13
C LEU A 227 -24.58 -33.77 7.00
N ASP A 228 -25.54 -33.20 7.73
CA ASP A 228 -26.96 -33.58 7.68
C ASP A 228 -27.63 -33.25 6.34
N LEU A 229 -27.08 -32.27 5.62
CA LEU A 229 -27.49 -31.87 4.26
C LEU A 229 -26.73 -32.64 3.17
N SER A 230 -25.64 -33.30 3.51
CA SER A 230 -24.84 -34.11 2.57
C SER A 230 -25.34 -35.57 2.46
N GLN A 231 -26.43 -35.92 3.14
CA GLN A 231 -27.04 -37.25 3.08
C GLN A 231 -27.81 -37.45 1.75
N PRO A 232 -27.66 -38.61 1.09
CA PRO A 232 -28.14 -38.83 -0.28
C PRO A 232 -29.66 -38.78 -0.46
N ASP A 233 -30.44 -38.91 0.61
CA ASP A 233 -31.91 -38.93 0.57
C ASP A 233 -32.57 -37.53 0.66
N LYS A 234 -31.77 -36.48 0.87
CA LYS A 234 -32.24 -35.08 0.83
C LYS A 234 -31.74 -34.45 -0.46
N GLY A 235 -32.65 -34.03 -1.34
CA GLY A 235 -32.32 -33.32 -2.57
C GLY A 235 -31.76 -31.92 -2.27
N THR A 236 -30.53 -31.85 -1.78
CA THR A 236 -29.90 -30.62 -1.30
C THR A 236 -29.44 -29.77 -2.48
N SER A 237 -29.89 -28.51 -2.50
CA SER A 237 -29.50 -27.54 -3.52
C SER A 237 -28.05 -27.07 -3.32
N VAL A 238 -27.29 -26.94 -4.40
CA VAL A 238 -25.93 -26.36 -4.41
C VAL A 238 -25.88 -24.99 -3.71
N ARG A 239 -26.99 -24.22 -3.81
CA ARG A 239 -27.15 -22.91 -3.15
C ARG A 239 -27.21 -23.00 -1.63
N GLU A 240 -27.92 -23.98 -1.08
CA GLU A 240 -28.03 -24.17 0.38
C GLU A 240 -26.68 -24.63 0.97
N MET A 241 -25.97 -25.48 0.24
CA MET A 241 -24.62 -25.92 0.62
C MET A 241 -23.63 -24.76 0.66
N ALA A 242 -23.66 -23.86 -0.33
CA ALA A 242 -22.77 -22.68 -0.38
C ALA A 242 -23.01 -21.68 0.78
N VAL A 243 -24.27 -21.47 1.19
CA VAL A 243 -24.61 -20.60 2.33
C VAL A 243 -24.13 -21.22 3.64
N LYS A 244 -24.31 -22.53 3.82
CA LYS A 244 -23.84 -23.25 5.01
C LYS A 244 -22.32 -23.28 5.08
N GLU A 245 -21.63 -23.48 3.96
CA GLU A 245 -20.16 -23.38 3.87
C GLU A 245 -19.64 -21.98 4.24
N ARG A 246 -20.33 -20.91 3.83
CA ARG A 246 -19.99 -19.54 4.26
C ARG A 246 -20.11 -19.39 5.78
N GLY A 247 -21.21 -19.86 6.36
CA GLY A 247 -21.41 -19.84 7.80
C GLY A 247 -20.41 -20.71 8.58
N ARG A 248 -19.90 -21.80 7.98
CA ARG A 248 -18.80 -22.60 8.54
C ARG A 248 -17.48 -21.82 8.53
N LYS A 249 -17.14 -21.17 7.42
CA LYS A 249 -15.92 -20.34 7.32
C LYS A 249 -15.92 -19.19 8.32
N GLU A 250 -17.07 -18.52 8.52
CA GLU A 250 -17.21 -17.48 9.55
C GLU A 250 -17.01 -18.02 10.97
N ALA A 251 -17.58 -19.18 11.29
CA ALA A 251 -17.39 -19.83 12.59
C ALA A 251 -15.94 -20.29 12.80
N ALA A 252 -15.29 -20.81 11.76
CA ALA A 252 -13.87 -21.19 11.78
C ALA A 252 -12.97 -19.97 12.03
N ALA A 253 -13.23 -18.86 11.33
CA ALA A 253 -12.59 -17.58 11.55
C ALA A 253 -12.75 -17.06 12.98
N VAL A 254 -13.93 -17.22 13.61
CA VAL A 254 -14.14 -16.88 15.02
C VAL A 254 -13.30 -17.79 15.92
N LEU A 255 -13.32 -19.10 15.70
CA LEU A 255 -12.54 -20.05 16.49
C LEU A 255 -11.04 -19.75 16.42
N GLU A 256 -10.49 -19.52 15.23
CA GLU A 256 -9.08 -19.21 15.04
C GLU A 256 -8.67 -17.90 15.73
N ARG A 257 -9.52 -16.86 15.69
CA ARG A 257 -9.33 -15.64 16.48
C ARG A 257 -9.25 -15.95 17.98
N ARG A 258 -10.13 -16.82 18.49
CA ARG A 258 -10.13 -17.21 19.92
C ARG A 258 -8.92 -18.07 20.28
N MET A 259 -8.52 -18.99 19.42
CA MET A 259 -7.32 -19.81 19.60
C MET A 259 -6.06 -18.96 19.61
N SER A 260 -5.95 -17.99 18.70
CA SER A 260 -4.82 -17.07 18.62
C SER A 260 -4.75 -16.15 19.84
N ALA A 261 -5.89 -15.61 20.29
CA ALA A 261 -5.94 -14.83 21.52
C ALA A 261 -5.55 -15.66 22.76
N MET A 262 -5.96 -16.93 22.81
CA MET A 262 -5.58 -17.88 23.86
C MET A 262 -4.08 -18.19 23.83
N GLU A 263 -3.51 -18.41 22.64
CA GLU A 263 -2.08 -18.63 22.45
C GLU A 263 -1.27 -17.41 22.91
N ALA A 264 -1.67 -16.20 22.55
CA ALA A 264 -1.05 -14.96 23.00
C ALA A 264 -1.09 -14.81 24.53
N LEU A 265 -2.21 -15.15 25.17
CA LEU A 265 -2.32 -15.16 26.64
C LEU A 265 -1.40 -16.20 27.29
N LEU A 266 -1.31 -17.41 26.72
CA LEU A 266 -0.42 -18.46 27.20
C LEU A 266 1.06 -18.08 27.06
N VAL A 267 1.42 -17.37 26.00
CA VAL A 267 2.75 -16.80 25.76
C VAL A 267 3.07 -15.72 26.79
N SER A 268 2.16 -14.77 27.00
CA SER A 268 2.28 -13.73 28.03
C SER A 268 2.51 -14.32 29.43
N ARG A 269 1.89 -15.45 29.74
CA ARG A 269 2.09 -16.15 31.02
C ARG A 269 3.47 -16.81 31.14
N ARG A 270 4.09 -17.22 30.04
CA ARG A 270 5.44 -17.82 30.05
C ARG A 270 6.54 -16.80 30.35
N SER A 271 6.38 -15.53 29.95
CA SER A 271 7.38 -14.48 30.21
C SER A 271 7.43 -14.03 31.68
N VAL A 272 6.35 -14.23 32.45
CA VAL A 272 6.30 -13.90 33.90
C VAL A 272 6.97 -14.99 34.78
N SER A 273 7.13 -16.23 34.27
CA SER A 273 7.56 -17.38 35.07
C SER A 273 9.06 -17.70 35.00
N MET A 274 9.88 -17.00 34.22
CA MET A 274 11.30 -17.33 34.08
C MET A 274 12.21 -16.37 34.87
N GLU A 275 12.55 -16.76 36.09
CA GLU A 275 13.91 -16.50 36.58
C GLU A 275 14.90 -17.30 35.72
N PRO A 276 16.07 -16.74 35.35
CA PRO A 276 16.90 -17.32 34.31
C PRO A 276 17.65 -18.56 34.80
N SER A 277 17.12 -19.74 34.48
CA SER A 277 17.92 -20.96 34.49
C SER A 277 18.75 -21.05 33.21
N ARG A 278 20.07 -20.90 33.34
CA ARG A 278 21.04 -21.08 32.25
C ARG A 278 21.00 -22.53 31.76
N GLN A 279 20.45 -22.76 30.57
CA GLN A 279 20.81 -23.92 29.76
C GLN A 279 21.33 -23.47 28.39
N LYS A 280 22.60 -23.82 28.15
CA LYS A 280 23.32 -23.60 26.89
C LYS A 280 22.65 -24.41 25.77
N LYS A 281 22.15 -23.73 24.75
CA LYS A 281 22.15 -24.24 23.37
C LYS A 281 23.01 -23.31 22.51
N ALA A 282 24.11 -23.86 22.02
CA ALA A 282 24.89 -23.31 20.92
C ALA A 282 24.02 -23.33 19.65
N GLY A 283 24.03 -22.38 18.72
CA GLY A 283 24.79 -21.15 18.58
C GLY A 283 24.44 -20.56 17.20
N ILE A 284 23.49 -19.62 17.17
CA ILE A 284 23.31 -18.67 16.05
C ILE A 284 23.97 -17.31 16.40
N SER A 285 24.32 -17.11 17.67
CA SER A 285 24.86 -15.85 18.20
C SER A 285 26.37 -15.65 18.05
N GLU A 286 27.11 -16.53 17.37
CA GLU A 286 28.59 -16.43 17.30
C GLU A 286 29.17 -16.05 15.92
N LYS A 287 28.32 -15.67 14.95
CA LYS A 287 28.76 -15.16 13.63
C LYS A 287 28.41 -13.71 13.32
N LEU A 288 28.00 -12.92 14.31
CA LEU A 288 27.93 -11.46 14.19
C LEU A 288 29.11 -10.82 14.93
N LYS A 289 30.33 -11.12 14.47
CA LYS A 289 31.44 -10.19 14.70
C LYS A 289 31.27 -9.08 13.67
N GLN A 290 30.96 -7.89 14.16
CA GLN A 290 31.08 -6.64 13.41
C GLN A 290 32.46 -6.61 12.76
N GLU A 291 32.50 -6.75 11.44
CA GLU A 291 33.58 -6.19 10.65
C GLU A 291 33.30 -4.69 10.55
N GLU A 292 34.04 -3.91 11.33
CA GLU A 292 34.20 -2.48 11.10
C GLU A 292 34.78 -2.29 9.70
N GLY A 293 33.91 -1.96 8.72
CA GLY A 293 34.31 -1.76 7.33
C GLY A 293 33.23 -1.97 6.28
N VAL A 294 32.09 -2.58 6.60
CA VAL A 294 30.98 -2.72 5.64
C VAL A 294 30.10 -1.47 5.67
N PHE A 295 30.19 -0.64 4.63
CA PHE A 295 29.20 0.40 4.36
C PHE A 295 27.84 -0.29 4.13
N SER A 296 27.00 -0.33 5.16
CA SER A 296 25.63 -0.79 5.02
C SER A 296 24.85 0.31 4.32
N ALA A 297 24.38 0.07 3.10
CA ALA A 297 23.43 0.93 2.40
C ALA A 297 22.03 0.92 3.07
N CYS A 298 21.95 0.81 4.39
CA CYS A 298 20.70 0.87 5.15
C CYS A 298 20.65 2.12 6.04
N GLY A 299 21.43 3.14 5.68
CA GLY A 299 21.54 4.38 6.42
C GLY A 299 22.19 4.24 7.80
N THR A 300 22.06 5.30 8.58
CA THR A 300 22.54 5.38 9.96
C THR A 300 21.65 4.61 10.94
N GLY A 301 20.41 4.32 10.54
CA GLY A 301 19.32 3.81 11.37
C GLY A 301 18.51 4.92 12.03
N ARG A 302 18.82 6.19 11.79
CA ARG A 302 18.08 7.35 12.34
C ARG A 302 17.19 8.03 11.30
N GLU A 303 17.12 7.46 10.11
CA GLU A 303 16.39 8.03 9.00
C GLU A 303 14.89 8.13 9.33
N LEU A 304 14.31 9.29 9.00
CA LEU A 304 12.87 9.52 8.88
C LEU A 304 12.60 9.73 7.40
N LEU A 305 12.01 8.71 6.77
CA LEU A 305 11.73 8.71 5.34
C LEU A 305 10.35 9.31 5.08
N LEU A 306 10.24 10.14 4.05
CA LEU A 306 8.97 10.60 3.49
C LEU A 306 8.83 10.04 2.09
N GLN A 307 7.78 9.27 1.82
CA GLN A 307 7.34 9.07 0.44
C GLN A 307 6.69 10.37 -0.03
N ALA A 308 7.37 11.11 -0.91
CA ALA A 308 7.02 12.49 -1.24
C ALA A 308 6.01 12.63 -2.38
N PHE A 309 5.48 11.52 -2.88
CA PHE A 309 4.52 11.45 -3.97
C PHE A 309 3.40 10.46 -3.66
N ASN A 310 2.30 10.60 -4.38
CA ASN A 310 1.17 9.70 -4.40
C ASN A 310 0.87 9.26 -5.85
N TRP A 311 -0.14 8.43 -6.05
CA TRP A 311 -0.43 7.88 -7.39
C TRP A 311 -0.83 8.95 -8.42
N GLU A 312 -1.43 10.05 -7.97
CA GLU A 312 -1.92 11.15 -8.82
C GLU A 312 -0.87 12.24 -9.10
N SER A 313 0.33 12.12 -8.52
CA SER A 313 1.35 13.16 -8.59
C SER A 313 1.80 13.46 -10.02
N CYS A 314 1.70 12.49 -10.94
CA CYS A 314 2.03 12.65 -12.37
C CYS A 314 1.09 13.61 -13.13
N HIS A 315 -0.07 13.97 -12.55
CA HIS A 315 -1.03 14.89 -13.14
C HIS A 315 -0.81 16.35 -12.70
N THR A 316 0.30 16.64 -12.03
CA THR A 316 0.59 17.94 -11.42
C THR A 316 1.95 18.47 -11.85
N ASN A 317 2.25 19.74 -11.51
CA ASN A 317 3.61 20.27 -11.63
C ASN A 317 4.47 19.78 -10.45
N PHE A 318 4.70 18.47 -10.38
CA PHE A 318 5.18 17.79 -9.17
C PHE A 318 6.53 18.30 -8.69
N TYR A 319 7.56 18.35 -9.55
CA TYR A 319 8.90 18.79 -9.14
C TYR A 319 8.91 20.23 -8.60
N GLN A 320 8.17 21.14 -9.23
CA GLN A 320 8.04 22.50 -8.73
C GLN A 320 7.34 22.56 -7.36
N GLN A 321 6.23 21.83 -7.19
CA GLN A 321 5.55 21.75 -5.89
C GLN A 321 6.46 21.15 -4.81
N LEU A 322 7.28 20.17 -5.18
CA LEU A 322 8.19 19.52 -4.25
C LEU A 322 9.32 20.47 -3.81
N ILE A 323 9.87 21.27 -4.73
CA ILE A 323 10.82 22.35 -4.41
C ILE A 323 10.21 23.33 -3.41
N GLU A 324 8.97 23.79 -3.66
CA GLU A 324 8.27 24.74 -2.79
C GLU A 324 7.99 24.17 -1.39
N ARG A 325 7.78 22.85 -1.29
CA ARG A 325 7.54 22.15 -0.01
C ARG A 325 8.82 21.81 0.74
N ALA A 326 9.98 21.77 0.08
CA ALA A 326 11.23 21.29 0.67
C ALA A 326 11.60 21.98 2.01
N PRO A 327 11.47 23.32 2.18
CA PRO A 327 11.74 23.96 3.47
C PRO A 327 10.82 23.46 4.60
N GLN A 328 9.55 23.20 4.29
CA GLN A 328 8.62 22.65 5.27
C GLN A 328 8.95 21.19 5.60
N ILE A 329 9.34 20.38 4.61
CA ILE A 329 9.76 18.98 4.82
C ILE A 329 11.00 18.93 5.75
N GLN A 330 11.94 19.86 5.60
CA GLN A 330 13.07 20.00 6.53
C GLN A 330 12.61 20.39 7.93
N ALA A 331 11.76 21.41 8.05
CA ALA A 331 11.24 21.87 9.33
C ALA A 331 10.43 20.79 10.06
N ASP A 332 9.75 19.91 9.32
CA ASP A 332 9.02 18.76 9.83
C ASP A 332 9.97 17.66 10.37
N GLY A 333 11.26 17.72 10.05
CA GLY A 333 12.30 16.85 10.60
C GLY A 333 12.65 15.62 9.75
N PHE A 334 12.18 15.55 8.50
CA PHE A 334 12.54 14.45 7.59
C PHE A 334 14.02 14.50 7.20
N THR A 335 14.63 13.33 7.05
CA THR A 335 16.06 13.21 6.71
C THR A 335 16.29 12.68 5.30
N ALA A 336 15.25 12.07 4.71
CA ALA A 336 15.28 11.55 3.36
C ALA A 336 13.88 11.63 2.73
N VAL A 337 13.83 11.87 1.43
CA VAL A 337 12.61 11.79 0.61
C VAL A 337 12.76 10.69 -0.43
N TRP A 338 11.72 9.88 -0.59
CA TRP A 338 11.57 8.94 -1.70
C TRP A 338 10.76 9.62 -2.81
N CYS A 339 11.41 9.80 -3.95
CA CYS A 339 10.88 10.39 -5.18
C CYS A 339 10.41 9.29 -6.15
N PRO A 340 9.42 9.59 -7.02
CA PRO A 340 8.91 8.62 -7.99
C PRO A 340 9.96 8.21 -9.04
N PRO A 341 9.67 7.20 -9.89
CA PRO A 341 10.58 6.81 -10.96
C PRO A 341 10.92 8.00 -11.88
N PRO A 342 12.21 8.33 -12.07
CA PRO A 342 12.59 9.58 -12.74
C PRO A 342 12.59 9.49 -14.27
N SER A 343 12.64 8.28 -14.82
CA SER A 343 12.76 8.05 -16.26
C SER A 343 11.44 8.24 -17.01
N ASN A 344 11.54 8.49 -18.31
CA ASN A 344 10.42 8.43 -19.23
C ASN A 344 9.80 7.02 -19.22
N ALA A 345 8.47 6.97 -19.24
CA ALA A 345 7.71 5.74 -19.10
C ALA A 345 6.45 5.77 -19.96
N VAL A 346 5.98 4.56 -20.31
CA VAL A 346 4.69 4.36 -21.00
C VAL A 346 3.52 4.69 -20.06
N SER A 347 3.65 4.37 -18.78
CA SER A 347 2.70 4.80 -17.75
C SER A 347 3.10 6.17 -17.20
N ASP A 348 2.12 7.02 -16.96
CA ASP A 348 2.35 8.37 -16.45
C ASP A 348 2.99 8.35 -15.04
N GLN A 349 2.76 7.29 -14.26
CA GLN A 349 3.31 7.09 -12.93
C GLN A 349 4.77 6.62 -12.93
N GLY A 350 5.37 6.30 -14.09
CA GLY A 350 6.78 5.92 -14.18
C GLY A 350 7.10 4.42 -14.09
N TYR A 351 6.14 3.58 -13.68
CA TYR A 351 6.35 2.13 -13.47
C TYR A 351 6.37 1.27 -14.74
N LEU A 352 6.27 1.85 -15.93
CA LEU A 352 6.50 1.16 -17.20
C LEU A 352 7.62 1.85 -17.97
N PRO A 353 8.86 1.85 -17.44
CA PRO A 353 9.96 2.68 -17.95
C PRO A 353 10.38 2.27 -19.36
N GLY A 354 10.72 3.27 -20.17
CA GLY A 354 11.23 3.12 -21.53
C GLY A 354 12.74 3.36 -21.61
N ASP A 355 13.14 4.57 -22.01
CA ASP A 355 14.55 4.99 -21.99
C ASP A 355 14.95 5.45 -20.59
N TYR A 356 15.79 4.67 -19.91
CA TYR A 356 16.27 5.00 -18.57
C TYR A 356 17.04 6.32 -18.48
N TYR A 357 17.69 6.75 -19.57
CA TYR A 357 18.46 7.99 -19.60
C TYR A 357 17.63 9.22 -20.00
N ASP A 358 16.41 9.03 -20.49
CA ASP A 358 15.50 10.16 -20.68
C ASP A 358 14.78 10.45 -19.37
N LEU A 359 15.19 11.51 -18.68
CA LEU A 359 14.62 11.90 -17.38
C LEU A 359 13.48 12.93 -17.51
N ASN A 360 12.97 13.14 -18.74
CA ASN A 360 11.76 13.93 -18.97
C ASN A 360 10.53 13.02 -18.76
N SER A 361 10.10 12.94 -17.51
CA SER A 361 8.95 12.15 -17.07
C SER A 361 7.68 13.02 -16.96
N LYS A 362 6.56 12.41 -16.57
CA LYS A 362 5.33 13.18 -16.27
C LYS A 362 5.42 14.01 -14.99
N TYR A 363 6.44 13.76 -14.15
CA TYR A 363 6.69 14.56 -12.95
C TYR A 363 7.39 15.90 -13.25
N GLY A 364 8.06 15.99 -14.41
CA GLY A 364 8.74 17.17 -14.91
C GLY A 364 10.01 16.83 -15.70
N THR A 365 10.75 17.87 -16.05
CA THR A 365 11.99 17.79 -16.84
C THR A 365 13.20 17.36 -16.02
N GLU A 366 14.27 16.94 -16.69
CA GLU A 366 15.56 16.65 -16.03
C GLU A 366 16.10 17.88 -15.26
N GLU A 367 15.94 19.09 -15.81
CA GLU A 367 16.40 20.32 -15.17
C GLU A 367 15.67 20.56 -13.84
N GLU A 368 14.36 20.37 -13.81
CA GLU A 368 13.54 20.48 -12.59
C GLU A 368 13.91 19.39 -11.58
N LEU A 369 14.17 18.16 -12.02
CA LEU A 369 14.62 17.07 -11.15
C LEU A 369 15.98 17.40 -10.50
N ARG A 370 16.94 17.91 -11.28
CA ARG A 370 18.23 18.38 -10.74
C ARG A 370 18.03 19.50 -9.72
N LYS A 371 17.07 20.39 -9.97
CA LYS A 371 16.74 21.48 -9.05
C LYS A 371 16.12 20.96 -7.76
N VAL A 372 15.22 19.98 -7.81
CA VAL A 372 14.68 19.27 -6.64
C VAL A 372 15.82 18.73 -5.78
N ILE A 373 16.73 17.96 -6.39
CA ILE A 373 17.84 17.32 -5.68
C ILE A 373 18.74 18.36 -5.02
N SER A 374 19.14 19.39 -5.78
CA SER A 374 19.96 20.49 -5.24
C SER A 374 19.32 21.17 -4.05
N VAL A 375 18.00 21.44 -4.08
CA VAL A 375 17.30 22.10 -2.98
C VAL A 375 17.23 21.21 -1.74
N PHE A 376 16.97 19.91 -1.88
CA PHE A 376 16.99 19.00 -0.74
C PHE A 376 18.39 18.84 -0.14
N HIS A 377 19.42 18.78 -0.98
CA HIS A 377 20.82 18.73 -0.53
C HIS A 377 21.23 19.98 0.25
N ASP A 378 20.84 21.18 -0.22
CA ASP A 378 21.06 22.44 0.51
C ASP A 378 20.40 22.45 1.90
N LEU A 379 19.32 21.68 2.06
CA LEU A 379 18.59 21.49 3.31
C LEU A 379 19.09 20.29 4.14
N GLY A 380 20.09 19.54 3.67
CA GLY A 380 20.65 18.37 4.34
C GLY A 380 19.78 17.11 4.27
N ILE A 381 18.87 17.03 3.31
CA ILE A 381 17.94 15.91 3.11
C ILE A 381 18.42 15.07 1.94
N LYS A 382 18.44 13.74 2.12
CA LYS A 382 18.80 12.79 1.06
C LYS A 382 17.62 12.57 0.10
N VAL A 383 17.91 12.37 -1.19
CA VAL A 383 16.90 12.06 -2.20
C VAL A 383 17.08 10.62 -2.70
N ILE A 384 16.05 9.80 -2.53
CA ILE A 384 16.01 8.38 -2.87
C ILE A 384 15.21 8.21 -4.16
N ALA A 385 15.82 7.62 -5.20
CA ALA A 385 15.14 7.34 -6.46
C ALA A 385 14.37 6.02 -6.39
N ASP A 386 13.18 5.98 -7.00
CA ASP A 386 12.51 4.73 -7.32
C ASP A 386 13.12 4.09 -8.57
N ILE A 387 13.56 2.84 -8.45
CA ILE A 387 14.35 2.11 -9.43
C ILE A 387 13.53 0.92 -9.93
N VAL A 388 12.97 1.08 -11.14
CA VAL A 388 12.15 0.08 -11.83
C VAL A 388 12.98 -0.68 -12.86
N ILE A 389 13.51 -1.83 -12.46
CA ILE A 389 14.44 -2.63 -13.29
C ILE A 389 14.03 -4.08 -13.50
N ASN A 390 12.94 -4.56 -12.89
CA ASN A 390 12.41 -5.90 -13.17
C ASN A 390 11.94 -6.03 -14.63
N HIS A 391 11.29 -4.99 -15.13
CA HIS A 391 10.70 -4.96 -16.47
C HIS A 391 10.95 -3.60 -17.12
N ARG A 392 10.93 -3.59 -18.46
CA ARG A 392 11.21 -2.38 -19.26
C ARG A 392 10.49 -2.44 -20.60
N CYS A 393 9.80 -1.36 -20.95
CA CYS A 393 9.12 -1.20 -22.23
C CYS A 393 10.11 -0.89 -23.35
N ALA A 394 10.04 -1.65 -24.44
CA ALA A 394 10.83 -1.39 -25.63
C ALA A 394 10.26 -0.23 -26.46
N GLN A 395 11.13 0.60 -27.03
CA GLN A 395 10.73 1.74 -27.86
C GLN A 395 10.33 1.36 -29.29
N PHE A 396 10.74 0.19 -29.78
CA PHE A 396 10.50 -0.24 -31.15
C PHE A 396 10.08 -1.71 -31.23
N GLN A 397 9.38 -2.03 -32.33
CA GLN A 397 9.00 -3.41 -32.66
C GLN A 397 10.11 -4.12 -33.47
N SER A 398 10.28 -5.42 -33.23
CA SER A 398 11.00 -6.33 -34.14
C SER A 398 10.23 -6.54 -35.45
N GLU A 399 10.88 -7.23 -36.40
CA GLU A 399 10.29 -7.52 -37.73
C GLU A 399 9.00 -8.34 -37.64
N ASP A 400 8.82 -9.12 -36.58
CA ASP A 400 7.62 -9.90 -36.29
C ASP A 400 6.62 -9.18 -35.36
N GLY A 401 6.76 -7.86 -35.20
CA GLY A 401 5.79 -6.99 -34.56
C GLY A 401 5.82 -6.96 -33.03
N ARG A 402 6.79 -7.62 -32.38
CA ARG A 402 6.89 -7.65 -30.91
C ARG A 402 7.70 -6.47 -30.38
N TRP A 403 7.26 -5.86 -29.29
CA TRP A 403 7.95 -4.75 -28.63
C TRP A 403 9.14 -5.26 -27.81
N ASN A 404 10.30 -5.38 -28.45
CA ASN A 404 11.53 -5.92 -27.84
C ASN A 404 12.83 -5.24 -28.31
N LYS A 405 12.75 -4.18 -29.12
CA LYS A 405 13.93 -3.40 -29.54
C LYS A 405 14.04 -2.12 -28.73
N TYR A 406 15.15 -1.98 -28.02
CA TYR A 406 15.38 -0.85 -27.14
C TYR A 406 16.28 0.20 -27.81
N GLY A 407 16.03 1.47 -27.50
CA GLY A 407 16.82 2.62 -27.94
C GLY A 407 17.70 3.20 -26.83
N GLY A 408 18.36 4.31 -27.15
CA GLY A 408 19.18 5.06 -26.20
C GLY A 408 20.54 4.42 -25.94
N LYS A 409 21.13 4.70 -24.77
CA LYS A 409 22.41 4.11 -24.35
C LYS A 409 22.32 2.62 -24.02
N MET A 410 21.15 2.14 -23.62
CA MET A 410 20.86 0.73 -23.36
C MET A 410 20.03 0.14 -24.49
N ASN A 411 20.64 0.04 -25.67
CA ASN A 411 20.04 -0.43 -26.91
C ASN A 411 19.99 -1.96 -26.98
N TRP A 412 19.36 -2.57 -25.98
CA TRP A 412 19.14 -4.01 -25.91
C TRP A 412 18.17 -4.51 -26.99
N ASP A 413 18.05 -5.84 -27.06
CA ASP A 413 17.11 -6.56 -27.92
C ASP A 413 16.44 -7.72 -27.14
N GLU A 414 15.84 -8.66 -27.85
CA GLU A 414 15.14 -9.79 -27.22
C GLU A 414 16.04 -10.70 -26.36
N THR A 415 17.37 -10.61 -26.50
CA THR A 415 18.32 -11.39 -25.68
C THR A 415 18.43 -10.87 -24.25
N ALA A 416 18.01 -9.62 -23.98
CA ALA A 416 17.91 -9.06 -22.64
C ALA A 416 16.59 -9.41 -21.93
N ILE A 417 15.65 -10.06 -22.61
CA ILE A 417 14.33 -10.41 -22.10
C ILE A 417 14.32 -11.89 -21.71
N CYS A 418 13.78 -12.22 -20.54
CA CYS A 418 13.69 -13.60 -20.06
C CYS A 418 12.97 -14.53 -21.06
N SER A 419 13.45 -15.76 -21.26
CA SER A 419 12.92 -16.68 -22.29
C SER A 419 11.44 -17.06 -22.15
N GLY A 420 10.86 -16.96 -20.94
CA GLY A 420 9.45 -17.27 -20.68
C GLY A 420 8.47 -16.16 -21.11
N ASN A 421 8.98 -15.01 -21.57
CA ASN A 421 8.19 -13.87 -22.00
C ASN A 421 7.87 -13.97 -23.51
N GLU A 422 7.12 -15.01 -23.91
CA GLU A 422 6.83 -15.32 -25.32
C GLU A 422 6.14 -14.18 -26.07
N GLN A 423 5.24 -13.45 -25.39
CA GLN A 423 4.54 -12.29 -25.95
C GLN A 423 5.48 -11.15 -26.39
N PHE A 424 6.69 -11.10 -25.82
CA PHE A 424 7.75 -10.15 -26.19
C PHE A 424 8.88 -10.82 -26.99
N GLY A 425 8.81 -12.14 -27.18
CA GLY A 425 9.81 -12.92 -27.92
C GLY A 425 11.13 -13.09 -27.21
N GLY A 426 11.14 -13.11 -25.88
CA GLY A 426 12.37 -13.17 -25.09
C GLY A 426 13.25 -14.37 -25.42
N ARG A 427 14.56 -14.14 -25.48
CA ARG A 427 15.61 -15.14 -25.81
C ARG A 427 16.75 -15.19 -24.80
N GLY A 428 16.66 -14.43 -23.71
CA GLY A 428 17.58 -14.50 -22.59
C GLY A 428 17.45 -15.82 -21.83
N ASN A 429 18.03 -15.89 -20.64
CA ASN A 429 17.88 -17.02 -19.75
C ASN A 429 16.46 -17.08 -19.15
N PRO A 430 16.08 -18.22 -18.55
CA PRO A 430 14.83 -18.32 -17.80
C PRO A 430 14.76 -17.27 -16.68
N LYS A 431 13.55 -16.80 -16.40
CA LYS A 431 13.29 -15.88 -15.30
C LYS A 431 13.78 -16.44 -13.96
N GLN A 432 14.15 -15.55 -13.05
CA GLN A 432 14.70 -15.89 -11.75
C GLN A 432 13.77 -15.50 -10.58
N GLY A 433 12.61 -14.93 -10.90
CA GLY A 433 11.56 -14.52 -9.96
C GLY A 433 10.21 -14.39 -10.67
N ASP A 434 9.33 -13.58 -10.10
CA ASP A 434 7.98 -13.37 -10.63
C ASP A 434 7.96 -12.50 -11.90
N ASP A 435 7.04 -12.81 -12.82
CA ASP A 435 6.86 -11.99 -14.01
C ASP A 435 5.89 -10.84 -13.74
N TYR A 436 6.22 -9.67 -14.28
CA TYR A 436 5.28 -8.60 -14.49
C TYR A 436 4.70 -8.71 -15.90
N GLY A 437 3.44 -9.16 -16.01
CA GLY A 437 2.85 -9.57 -17.29
C GLY A 437 2.61 -8.46 -18.31
N ALA A 438 2.64 -7.18 -17.92
CA ALA A 438 2.32 -6.08 -18.82
C ALA A 438 3.54 -5.48 -19.56
N ALA A 439 4.77 -5.92 -19.25
CA ALA A 439 5.99 -5.45 -19.91
C ALA A 439 7.06 -6.55 -20.02
N PRO A 440 8.04 -6.42 -20.92
CA PRO A 440 9.16 -7.37 -21.01
C PRO A 440 9.95 -7.46 -19.70
N ASN A 441 10.08 -8.67 -19.14
CA ASN A 441 10.86 -8.93 -17.93
C ASN A 441 12.34 -9.12 -18.28
N ILE A 442 13.21 -8.38 -17.58
CA ILE A 442 14.63 -8.24 -17.91
C ILE A 442 15.45 -9.37 -17.28
N ASP A 443 16.34 -9.95 -18.09
CA ASP A 443 17.23 -11.03 -17.67
C ASP A 443 18.47 -10.48 -16.94
N HIS A 444 18.33 -10.29 -15.62
CA HIS A 444 19.43 -9.88 -14.76
C HIS A 444 20.59 -10.90 -14.69
N SER A 445 20.45 -12.13 -15.18
CA SER A 445 21.55 -13.11 -15.21
C SER A 445 22.59 -12.81 -16.31
N GLN A 446 22.26 -11.97 -17.29
CA GLN A 446 23.22 -11.51 -18.29
C GLN A 446 24.18 -10.47 -17.73
N GLU A 447 25.48 -10.64 -18.00
CA GLU A 447 26.50 -9.68 -17.54
C GLU A 447 26.32 -8.29 -18.17
N PHE A 448 25.98 -8.22 -19.45
CA PHE A 448 25.78 -6.93 -20.14
C PHE A 448 24.61 -6.14 -19.54
N VAL A 449 23.49 -6.81 -19.22
CA VAL A 449 22.33 -6.18 -18.55
C VAL A 449 22.76 -5.59 -17.20
N ARG A 450 23.49 -6.36 -16.38
CA ARG A 450 23.94 -5.85 -15.08
C ARG A 450 24.91 -4.69 -15.22
N LYS A 451 25.86 -4.78 -16.14
CA LYS A 451 26.85 -3.72 -16.40
C LYS A 451 26.16 -2.42 -16.79
N ASP A 452 25.20 -2.48 -17.70
CA ASP A 452 24.48 -1.30 -18.18
C ASP A 452 23.61 -0.69 -17.06
N ILE A 453 22.91 -1.51 -16.27
CA ILE A 453 22.16 -1.03 -15.09
C ILE A 453 23.10 -0.35 -14.09
N ILE A 454 24.27 -0.93 -13.81
CA ILE A 454 25.28 -0.32 -12.92
C ILE A 454 25.76 1.03 -13.46
N GLU A 455 26.00 1.14 -14.76
CA GLU A 455 26.39 2.40 -15.40
C GLU A 455 25.31 3.47 -15.25
N TRP A 456 24.04 3.11 -15.43
CA TRP A 456 22.93 4.03 -15.24
C TRP A 456 22.69 4.44 -13.79
N LEU A 457 22.76 3.51 -12.84
CA LEU A 457 22.66 3.85 -11.42
C LEU A 457 23.81 4.76 -10.99
N ASN A 458 25.03 4.56 -11.52
CA ASN A 458 26.14 5.47 -11.29
C ASN A 458 25.91 6.83 -11.94
N PHE A 459 25.28 6.91 -13.12
CA PHE A 459 24.85 8.18 -13.71
C PHE A 459 23.81 8.90 -12.82
N LEU A 460 22.78 8.19 -12.33
CA LEU A 460 21.79 8.77 -11.41
C LEU A 460 22.44 9.30 -10.13
N ARG A 461 23.44 8.60 -9.59
CA ARG A 461 24.12 9.02 -8.37
C ARG A 461 25.10 10.17 -8.59
N ASN A 462 26.00 10.01 -9.56
CA ASN A 462 27.16 10.88 -9.71
C ASN A 462 26.85 12.12 -10.57
N ASP A 463 25.98 11.99 -11.57
CA ASP A 463 25.65 13.07 -12.49
C ASP A 463 24.33 13.75 -12.11
N ILE A 464 23.28 12.99 -11.76
CA ILE A 464 21.97 13.56 -11.37
C ILE A 464 21.95 13.99 -9.91
N GLY A 465 22.58 13.20 -9.02
CA GLY A 465 22.75 13.52 -7.61
C GLY A 465 21.85 12.75 -6.64
N PHE A 466 21.23 11.64 -7.06
CA PHE A 466 20.48 10.79 -6.13
C PHE A 466 21.40 10.16 -5.08
N ASP A 467 20.89 10.00 -3.85
CA ASP A 467 21.65 9.46 -2.72
C ASP A 467 21.42 7.97 -2.50
N GLY A 468 20.33 7.42 -3.04
CA GLY A 468 19.96 6.04 -2.75
C GLY A 468 18.79 5.51 -3.57
N TRP A 469 18.46 4.24 -3.35
CA TRP A 469 17.59 3.45 -4.22
C TRP A 469 16.42 2.83 -3.45
N ARG A 470 15.19 3.04 -3.94
CA ARG A 470 14.04 2.16 -3.67
C ARG A 470 13.93 1.22 -4.86
N PHE A 471 14.23 -0.06 -4.68
CA PHE A 471 14.09 -1.07 -5.73
C PHE A 471 12.63 -1.54 -5.79
N ASP A 472 12.02 -1.31 -6.95
CA ASP A 472 10.66 -1.74 -7.28
C ASP A 472 10.59 -3.25 -7.50
N PHE A 473 9.47 -3.86 -7.09
CA PHE A 473 9.09 -5.23 -7.43
C PHE A 473 10.24 -6.25 -7.29
N VAL A 474 10.92 -6.28 -6.14
CA VAL A 474 12.14 -7.11 -5.94
C VAL A 474 11.86 -8.61 -5.79
N ARG A 475 10.61 -9.02 -5.92
CA ARG A 475 10.23 -10.42 -6.13
C ARG A 475 10.51 -10.91 -7.55
N GLY A 476 10.59 -10.00 -8.51
CA GLY A 476 10.86 -10.36 -9.90
C GLY A 476 12.27 -10.86 -10.16
N TRP A 477 13.21 -10.56 -9.25
CA TRP A 477 14.62 -10.88 -9.43
C TRP A 477 15.35 -11.10 -8.08
N PRO A 478 16.32 -12.02 -8.00
CA PRO A 478 17.00 -12.35 -6.75
C PRO A 478 17.76 -11.20 -6.07
N GLY A 479 17.70 -11.15 -4.74
CA GLY A 479 18.40 -10.13 -3.93
C GLY A 479 19.92 -10.07 -4.10
N HIS A 480 20.58 -11.12 -4.58
CA HIS A 480 22.03 -11.09 -4.83
C HIS A 480 22.42 -10.21 -6.03
N PHE A 481 21.49 -9.90 -6.94
CA PHE A 481 21.73 -8.84 -7.92
C PHE A 481 21.63 -7.45 -7.27
N ALA A 482 20.74 -7.28 -6.29
CA ALA A 482 20.59 -6.01 -5.58
C ALA A 482 21.89 -5.72 -4.82
N LYS A 483 22.49 -6.75 -4.22
CA LYS A 483 23.85 -6.70 -3.67
C LYS A 483 24.86 -6.14 -4.68
N GLN A 484 24.94 -6.71 -5.88
CA GLN A 484 25.89 -6.26 -6.92
C GLN A 484 25.64 -4.80 -7.30
N TYR A 485 24.39 -4.40 -7.47
CA TYR A 485 24.04 -3.01 -7.79
C TYR A 485 24.42 -2.05 -6.66
N ILE A 486 24.14 -2.41 -5.41
CA ILE A 486 24.49 -1.61 -4.23
C ILE A 486 26.01 -1.51 -4.06
N GLU A 487 26.75 -2.62 -4.17
CA GLU A 487 28.21 -2.62 -4.06
C GLU A 487 28.86 -1.76 -5.15
N ALA A 488 28.36 -1.84 -6.38
CA ALA A 488 28.93 -1.11 -7.51
C ALA A 488 28.56 0.38 -7.56
N THR A 489 27.53 0.80 -6.81
CA THR A 489 27.02 2.19 -6.84
C THR A 489 27.16 2.92 -5.50
N ASN A 490 27.38 2.19 -4.41
CA ASN A 490 27.59 2.71 -3.04
C ASN A 490 26.56 3.79 -2.60
N PRO A 491 25.25 3.48 -2.63
CA PRO A 491 24.21 4.40 -2.17
C PRO A 491 24.25 4.61 -0.65
N ALA A 492 23.81 5.77 -0.18
CA ALA A 492 23.65 6.07 1.24
C ALA A 492 22.48 5.29 1.88
N PHE A 493 21.47 4.94 1.08
CA PHE A 493 20.30 4.18 1.51
C PHE A 493 19.76 3.32 0.37
N ALA A 494 19.35 2.10 0.66
CA ALA A 494 18.77 1.13 -0.25
C ALA A 494 17.65 0.38 0.46
N LEU A 495 16.48 0.33 -0.19
CA LEU A 495 15.35 -0.45 0.27
C LEU A 495 14.70 -1.20 -0.90
N GLY A 496 14.24 -2.43 -0.67
CA GLY A 496 13.48 -3.20 -1.65
C GLY A 496 12.00 -3.32 -1.29
N GLU A 497 11.15 -3.29 -2.30
CA GLU A 497 9.74 -3.65 -2.16
C GLU A 497 9.54 -5.17 -2.35
N TYR A 498 9.78 -5.93 -1.28
CA TYR A 498 9.45 -7.36 -1.27
C TYR A 498 8.02 -7.52 -0.77
N TRP A 499 7.05 -7.48 -1.68
CA TRP A 499 5.64 -7.58 -1.34
C TRP A 499 5.07 -8.96 -1.72
N ASP A 500 4.82 -9.80 -0.71
CA ASP A 500 4.07 -11.06 -0.87
C ASP A 500 2.70 -10.96 -0.19
N CYS A 501 1.82 -11.90 -0.50
CA CYS A 501 0.55 -12.00 0.20
C CYS A 501 0.81 -12.48 1.63
N CYS A 502 0.28 -11.76 2.63
CA CYS A 502 0.21 -12.28 3.99
C CYS A 502 -0.53 -13.63 4.03
N GLU A 503 -0.30 -14.40 5.08
CA GLU A 503 -0.98 -15.66 5.26
C GLU A 503 -2.38 -15.47 5.87
N TYR A 504 -3.37 -16.07 5.23
CA TYR A 504 -4.75 -16.07 5.68
C TYR A 504 -5.27 -17.50 5.84
N THR A 505 -6.18 -17.71 6.79
CA THR A 505 -7.00 -18.91 6.93
C THR A 505 -8.45 -18.47 6.89
N ASP A 506 -9.23 -19.03 5.97
CA ASP A 506 -10.63 -18.63 5.73
C ASP A 506 -10.82 -17.10 5.68
N GLY A 507 -9.84 -16.43 5.06
CA GLY A 507 -9.74 -14.98 4.86
C GLY A 507 -9.47 -14.14 6.12
N VAL A 508 -9.22 -14.75 7.28
CA VAL A 508 -8.70 -14.05 8.45
C VAL A 508 -7.18 -14.11 8.43
N LEU A 509 -6.54 -12.98 8.72
CA LEU A 509 -5.08 -12.93 8.83
C LEU A 509 -4.64 -13.90 9.93
N LYS A 510 -3.76 -14.85 9.59
CA LYS A 510 -3.19 -15.76 10.59
C LYS A 510 -2.43 -14.94 11.64
N TYR A 511 -2.45 -15.42 12.88
CA TYR A 511 -1.71 -14.78 13.97
C TYR A 511 -0.20 -14.80 13.72
N SER A 512 0.38 -15.96 13.44
CA SER A 512 1.77 -16.03 12.99
C SER A 512 1.85 -15.67 11.51
N GLN A 513 2.73 -14.73 11.21
CA GLN A 513 3.18 -14.37 9.87
C GLN A 513 4.68 -14.67 9.71
N ASP A 514 5.18 -15.68 10.44
CA ASP A 514 6.60 -16.01 10.48
C ASP A 514 7.16 -16.31 9.10
N ASN A 515 6.43 -17.05 8.26
CA ASN A 515 6.85 -17.32 6.90
C ASN A 515 6.96 -16.02 6.08
N HIS A 516 5.95 -15.15 6.16
CA HIS A 516 5.92 -13.88 5.43
C HIS A 516 7.10 -12.96 5.82
N ARG A 517 7.35 -12.74 7.12
CA ARG A 517 8.52 -11.94 7.56
C ARG A 517 9.84 -12.63 7.25
N GLN A 518 9.91 -13.96 7.30
CA GLN A 518 11.13 -14.70 7.00
C GLN A 518 11.50 -14.57 5.52
N GLN A 519 10.54 -14.59 4.59
CA GLN A 519 10.81 -14.35 3.17
C GLN A 519 11.43 -12.96 2.94
N THR A 520 10.95 -11.93 3.62
CA THR A 520 11.56 -10.58 3.55
C THR A 520 12.97 -10.55 4.14
N VAL A 521 13.20 -11.25 5.27
CA VAL A 521 14.52 -11.38 5.88
C VAL A 521 15.48 -12.13 4.95
N ASP A 522 15.04 -13.24 4.35
CA ASP A 522 15.82 -14.05 3.41
C ASP A 522 16.19 -13.23 2.17
N TRP A 523 15.29 -12.39 1.68
CA TRP A 523 15.61 -11.46 0.59
C TRP A 523 16.69 -10.45 1.02
N CYS A 524 16.56 -9.84 2.20
CA CYS A 524 17.57 -8.94 2.75
C CYS A 524 18.92 -9.65 2.93
N ASP A 525 18.94 -10.86 3.46
CA ASP A 525 20.13 -11.70 3.61
C ASP A 525 20.78 -12.02 2.25
N ASN A 526 19.97 -12.32 1.23
CA ASN A 526 20.45 -12.53 -0.14
C ASN A 526 21.10 -11.27 -0.75
N THR A 527 20.77 -10.07 -0.25
CA THR A 527 21.51 -8.84 -0.59
C THR A 527 22.88 -8.74 0.11
N GLY A 528 23.29 -9.76 0.87
CA GLY A 528 24.41 -9.67 1.81
C GLY A 528 24.09 -8.81 3.03
N GLY A 529 22.80 -8.63 3.34
CA GLY A 529 22.33 -7.69 4.35
C GLY A 529 22.62 -6.23 4.02
N MET A 530 22.82 -5.88 2.73
CA MET A 530 23.17 -4.51 2.31
C MET A 530 21.95 -3.64 2.03
N SER A 531 20.81 -4.25 1.70
CA SER A 531 19.53 -3.56 1.52
C SER A 531 18.62 -3.78 2.71
N SER A 532 17.84 -2.75 3.05
CA SER A 532 16.60 -2.92 3.83
C SER A 532 15.44 -3.34 2.92
N ALA A 533 14.28 -3.66 3.50
CA ALA A 533 13.05 -3.90 2.77
C ALA A 533 11.85 -3.30 3.49
N PHE A 534 10.79 -3.02 2.73
CA PHE A 534 9.51 -2.62 3.32
C PHE A 534 8.93 -3.73 4.20
N ASP A 535 8.51 -3.37 5.41
CA ASP A 535 7.92 -4.30 6.37
C ASP A 535 6.41 -4.45 6.14
N PHE A 536 6.07 -5.10 5.02
CA PHE A 536 4.68 -5.45 4.68
C PHE A 536 4.03 -6.34 5.75
N THR A 537 4.82 -7.11 6.51
CA THR A 537 4.32 -7.91 7.63
C THR A 537 3.74 -7.03 8.73
N THR A 538 4.51 -6.02 9.18
CA THR A 538 4.01 -5.03 10.16
C THR A 538 2.81 -4.29 9.62
N LYS A 539 2.84 -3.82 8.36
CA LYS A 539 1.70 -3.15 7.70
C LYS A 539 0.42 -3.97 7.81
N GLY A 540 0.46 -5.24 7.41
CA GLY A 540 -0.72 -6.12 7.43
C GLY A 540 -1.22 -6.42 8.83
N ILE A 541 -0.33 -6.78 9.75
CA ILE A 541 -0.71 -7.11 11.13
C ILE A 541 -1.26 -5.89 11.86
N LEU A 542 -0.62 -4.73 11.72
CA LEU A 542 -1.01 -3.51 12.41
C LEU A 542 -2.35 -2.99 11.91
N GLN A 543 -2.57 -3.02 10.59
CA GLN A 543 -3.87 -2.74 9.98
C GLN A 543 -4.96 -3.66 10.55
N GLU A 544 -4.68 -4.96 10.65
CA GLU A 544 -5.66 -5.92 11.15
C GLU A 544 -5.99 -5.67 12.63
N ALA A 545 -4.94 -5.44 13.43
CA ALA A 545 -5.00 -5.22 14.86
C ALA A 545 -5.85 -3.99 15.20
N VAL A 546 -5.62 -2.84 14.56
CA VAL A 546 -6.41 -1.64 14.83
C VAL A 546 -7.81 -1.73 14.23
N GLY A 547 -7.95 -2.35 13.05
CA GLY A 547 -9.22 -2.46 12.35
C GLY A 547 -10.23 -3.38 13.04
N ARG A 548 -9.76 -4.39 13.78
CA ARG A 548 -10.63 -5.34 14.52
C ARG A 548 -10.61 -5.18 16.02
N CYS A 549 -9.84 -4.25 16.58
CA CYS A 549 -9.52 -4.24 18.01
C CYS A 549 -8.96 -5.61 18.44
N GLU A 550 -7.85 -5.99 17.82
CA GLU A 550 -7.13 -7.25 18.03
C GLU A 550 -5.66 -6.96 18.36
N TYR A 551 -5.41 -6.09 19.34
CA TYR A 551 -4.05 -5.62 19.69
C TYR A 551 -3.14 -6.74 20.23
N TRP A 552 -3.68 -7.89 20.63
CA TRP A 552 -2.95 -9.12 20.95
C TRP A 552 -2.11 -9.63 19.78
N ARG A 553 -2.44 -9.26 18.54
CA ARG A 553 -1.64 -9.57 17.35
C ARG A 553 -0.28 -8.89 17.36
N LEU A 554 -0.10 -7.80 18.11
CA LEU A 554 1.11 -6.98 18.12
C LEU A 554 2.24 -7.55 19.00
N ALA A 555 2.11 -8.80 19.43
CA ALA A 555 3.16 -9.58 20.06
C ALA A 555 3.21 -10.97 19.40
N ASP A 556 4.40 -11.43 19.01
CA ASP A 556 4.61 -12.80 18.56
C ASP A 556 4.71 -13.78 19.76
N SER A 557 4.85 -15.07 19.46
CA SER A 557 4.94 -16.14 20.46
C SER A 557 6.19 -16.08 21.34
N GLU A 558 7.16 -15.22 21.01
CA GLU A 558 8.37 -14.94 21.81
C GLU A 558 8.29 -13.57 22.52
N GLY A 559 7.15 -12.87 22.44
CA GLY A 559 6.96 -11.55 23.04
C GLY A 559 7.67 -10.42 22.30
N ARG A 560 8.02 -10.61 21.02
CA ARG A 560 8.63 -9.59 20.15
C ARG A 560 7.57 -8.95 19.26
N PRO A 561 7.87 -7.81 18.63
CA PRO A 561 7.06 -7.31 17.52
C PRO A 561 6.87 -8.40 16.44
N PRO A 562 5.68 -8.54 15.85
CA PRO A 562 5.36 -9.68 15.00
C PRO A 562 5.79 -9.51 13.53
N GLY A 563 6.19 -8.31 13.10
CA GLY A 563 6.69 -8.07 11.74
C GLY A 563 8.19 -8.27 11.58
N VAL A 564 8.77 -7.75 10.49
CA VAL A 564 10.22 -7.82 10.23
C VAL A 564 11.01 -7.06 11.29
N ILE A 565 10.43 -5.99 11.86
CA ILE A 565 11.00 -5.29 13.03
C ILE A 565 11.26 -6.20 14.25
N GLY A 566 10.59 -7.34 14.36
CA GLY A 566 10.85 -8.32 15.43
C GLY A 566 12.06 -9.22 15.20
N LEU A 567 12.49 -9.38 13.95
CA LEU A 567 13.59 -10.26 13.56
C LEU A 567 14.85 -9.48 13.20
N TRP A 568 14.72 -8.48 12.34
CA TRP A 568 15.84 -7.69 11.85
C TRP A 568 15.48 -6.21 11.69
N PRO A 569 15.31 -5.47 12.80
CA PRO A 569 14.77 -4.12 12.76
C PRO A 569 15.65 -3.13 11.98
N SER A 570 16.97 -3.33 11.91
CA SER A 570 17.87 -2.51 11.07
C SER A 570 17.71 -2.71 9.56
N ARG A 571 16.86 -3.65 9.13
CA ARG A 571 16.52 -3.91 7.72
C ARG A 571 15.02 -3.73 7.45
N ALA A 572 14.24 -3.31 8.43
CA ALA A 572 12.81 -3.07 8.28
C ALA A 572 12.53 -1.58 8.05
N VAL A 573 12.00 -1.25 6.88
CA VAL A 573 11.39 0.05 6.61
C VAL A 573 9.89 -0.07 6.83
N THR A 574 9.40 0.48 7.93
CA THR A 574 7.99 0.36 8.32
C THR A 574 7.17 1.49 7.72
N PHE A 575 5.94 1.24 7.31
CA PHE A 575 5.03 2.25 6.74
C PHE A 575 3.56 1.89 7.05
N LEU A 576 2.63 2.86 6.89
CA LEU A 576 1.19 2.61 7.03
C LEU A 576 0.45 2.50 5.70
N ASP A 577 0.78 3.34 4.73
CA ASP A 577 0.37 3.18 3.34
C ASP A 577 1.47 3.71 2.44
N ASN A 578 1.44 3.30 1.18
CA ASN A 578 2.23 3.87 0.10
C ASN A 578 1.29 4.27 -1.06
N HIS A 579 1.84 4.50 -2.26
CA HIS A 579 1.05 4.88 -3.42
C HIS A 579 0.16 3.75 -3.97
N ASP A 580 0.45 2.49 -3.67
CA ASP A 580 -0.33 1.31 -4.09
C ASP A 580 -1.39 0.92 -3.06
N THR A 581 -0.97 0.79 -1.79
CA THR A 581 -1.86 0.32 -0.73
C THR A 581 -2.91 1.36 -0.39
N GLY A 582 -2.52 2.64 -0.39
CA GLY A 582 -3.40 3.80 -0.21
C GLY A 582 -3.57 4.58 -1.51
N SER A 583 -3.61 5.90 -1.40
CA SER A 583 -3.85 6.81 -2.54
C SER A 583 -5.14 6.44 -3.32
N THR A 584 -5.17 6.71 -4.62
CA THR A 584 -6.29 6.38 -5.51
C THR A 584 -6.30 4.92 -5.97
N LEU A 585 -5.17 4.20 -5.91
CA LEU A 585 -5.12 2.76 -6.17
C LEU A 585 -5.85 1.97 -5.07
N ASN A 586 -5.59 2.33 -3.81
CA ASN A 586 -6.34 1.86 -2.66
C ASN A 586 -6.43 0.32 -2.60
N HIS A 587 -5.34 -0.38 -2.96
CA HIS A 587 -5.31 -1.83 -3.04
C HIS A 587 -5.37 -2.50 -1.65
N TRP A 588 -4.83 -1.84 -0.62
CA TRP A 588 -4.76 -2.37 0.73
C TRP A 588 -4.71 -1.26 1.81
N PRO A 589 -5.74 -0.42 1.89
CA PRO A 589 -5.67 0.83 2.64
C PRO A 589 -5.70 0.62 4.14
N TYR A 590 -4.95 1.46 4.85
CA TYR A 590 -5.01 1.49 6.31
C TYR A 590 -6.34 2.09 6.81
N PRO A 591 -6.92 1.60 7.92
CA PRO A 591 -8.14 2.18 8.48
C PRO A 591 -7.97 3.66 8.86
N TRP A 592 -8.59 4.56 8.09
CA TRP A 592 -8.30 6.00 8.16
C TRP A 592 -8.48 6.62 9.56
N LYS A 593 -9.46 6.14 10.34
CA LYS A 593 -9.72 6.62 11.70
C LYS A 593 -8.59 6.26 12.67
N ASN A 594 -7.87 5.18 12.39
CA ASN A 594 -6.82 4.63 13.23
C ASN A 594 -5.41 5.03 12.76
N LEU A 595 -5.29 5.91 11.75
CA LEU A 595 -4.00 6.46 11.31
C LEU A 595 -3.17 7.04 12.47
N PRO A 596 -3.74 7.79 13.44
CA PRO A 596 -2.97 8.28 14.59
C PRO A 596 -2.35 7.14 15.43
N GLU A 597 -3.07 6.04 15.63
CA GLU A 597 -2.57 4.86 16.36
C GLU A 597 -1.46 4.16 15.58
N GLY A 598 -1.66 4.00 14.27
CA GLY A 598 -0.65 3.40 13.40
C GLY A 598 0.66 4.19 13.43
N TYR A 599 0.59 5.52 13.35
CA TYR A 599 1.78 6.36 13.40
C TYR A 599 2.41 6.39 14.80
N ALA A 600 1.61 6.30 15.86
CA ALA A 600 2.14 6.13 17.21
C ALA A 600 2.97 4.85 17.33
N TYR A 601 2.52 3.74 16.77
CA TYR A 601 3.33 2.51 16.68
C TYR A 601 4.59 2.75 15.85
N LEU A 602 4.43 3.21 14.61
CA LEU A 602 5.49 3.38 13.63
C LEU A 602 6.65 4.26 14.12
N LEU A 603 6.33 5.44 14.66
CA LEU A 603 7.30 6.48 14.97
C LEU A 603 7.96 6.27 16.34
N THR A 604 7.38 5.44 17.22
CA THR A 604 7.96 5.12 18.53
C THR A 604 8.79 3.84 18.52
N HIS A 605 8.56 2.90 17.59
CA HIS A 605 9.23 1.59 17.58
C HIS A 605 10.56 1.58 16.82
N CYS A 606 11.28 0.46 16.88
CA CYS A 606 12.43 0.20 16.02
C CYS A 606 12.03 0.06 14.54
N GLY A 607 13.01 -0.09 13.65
CA GLY A 607 12.82 0.09 12.21
C GLY A 607 13.03 1.53 11.73
N THR A 608 13.04 1.70 10.41
CA THR A 608 13.11 3.00 9.75
C THR A 608 11.70 3.40 9.30
N PRO A 609 11.05 4.38 9.93
CA PRO A 609 9.68 4.75 9.57
C PRO A 609 9.65 5.55 8.26
N CYS A 610 8.69 5.19 7.40
CA CYS A 610 8.33 5.90 6.18
C CYS A 610 6.93 6.49 6.33
N VAL A 611 6.84 7.82 6.27
CA VAL A 611 5.58 8.57 6.31
C VAL A 611 5.07 8.77 4.89
N PHE A 612 3.76 8.64 4.69
CA PHE A 612 3.11 8.85 3.40
C PHE A 612 2.61 10.29 3.25
N ILE A 613 2.86 10.92 2.10
CA ILE A 613 2.55 12.34 1.89
C ILE A 613 1.07 12.69 2.10
N ASP A 614 0.13 11.85 1.65
CA ASP A 614 -1.31 12.14 1.78
C ASP A 614 -1.72 12.19 3.26
N HIS A 615 -1.12 11.33 4.10
CA HIS A 615 -1.36 11.35 5.53
C HIS A 615 -0.74 12.58 6.20
N LEU A 616 0.48 12.96 5.80
CA LEU A 616 1.20 14.11 6.33
C LEU A 616 0.49 15.44 6.01
N LEU A 617 -0.18 15.52 4.87
CA LEU A 617 -0.95 16.69 4.43
C LEU A 617 -2.39 16.71 4.98
N THR A 618 -2.80 15.66 5.71
CA THR A 618 -4.14 15.59 6.29
C THR A 618 -4.21 16.37 7.61
N GLU A 619 -4.90 17.51 7.60
CA GLU A 619 -5.17 18.33 8.79
C GLU A 619 -6.35 17.81 9.64
N LYS A 620 -7.23 17.00 9.02
CA LYS A 620 -8.42 16.47 9.69
C LYS A 620 -8.02 15.58 10.88
N GLY A 621 -8.69 15.78 12.01
CA GLY A 621 -8.46 14.96 13.22
C GLY A 621 -7.11 15.18 13.89
N GLY A 622 -6.35 16.22 13.51
CA GLY A 622 -5.04 16.52 14.09
C GLY A 622 -3.95 15.52 13.73
N LEU A 623 -4.11 14.76 12.63
CA LEU A 623 -3.19 13.71 12.22
C LEU A 623 -1.78 14.25 11.95
N ARG A 624 -1.67 15.32 11.14
CA ARG A 624 -0.38 15.99 10.88
C ARG A 624 0.34 16.35 12.18
N LYS A 625 -0.36 17.03 13.10
CA LYS A 625 0.21 17.40 14.40
C LYS A 625 0.72 16.17 15.17
N ALA A 626 -0.06 15.10 15.24
CA ALA A 626 0.34 13.87 15.92
C ALA A 626 1.61 13.25 15.29
N ILE A 627 1.69 13.19 13.96
CA ILE A 627 2.87 12.69 13.23
C ILE A 627 4.11 13.51 13.62
N LEU A 628 4.03 14.85 13.57
CA LEU A 628 5.15 15.73 13.87
C LEU A 628 5.59 15.65 15.34
N GLU A 629 4.66 15.58 16.29
CA GLU A 629 4.97 15.40 17.71
C GLU A 629 5.67 14.06 17.98
N LEU A 630 5.20 12.97 17.34
CA LEU A 630 5.80 11.65 17.46
C LEU A 630 7.21 11.60 16.81
N MET A 631 7.40 12.24 15.66
CA MET A 631 8.72 12.38 15.02
C MET A 631 9.69 13.15 15.92
N ALA A 632 9.27 14.28 16.48
CA ALA A 632 10.08 15.07 17.41
C ALA A 632 10.45 14.26 18.66
N LEU A 633 9.51 13.47 19.21
CA LEU A 633 9.77 12.59 20.35
C LEU A 633 10.80 11.50 20.01
N ARG A 634 10.67 10.87 18.83
CA ARG A 634 11.63 9.88 18.31
C ARG A 634 13.04 10.46 18.27
N GLN A 635 13.18 11.66 17.70
CA GLN A 635 14.45 12.36 17.58
C GLN A 635 15.02 12.75 18.95
N LYS A 636 14.21 13.35 19.82
CA LYS A 636 14.58 13.75 21.18
C LYS A 636 15.20 12.60 21.97
N HIS A 637 14.58 11.43 21.92
CA HIS A 637 15.04 10.24 22.65
C HIS A 637 16.08 9.40 21.90
N GLY A 638 16.43 9.80 20.67
CA GLY A 638 17.39 9.07 19.84
C GLY A 638 16.94 7.67 19.47
N ILE A 639 15.63 7.45 19.41
CA ILE A 639 15.04 6.18 18.98
C ILE A 639 15.38 5.96 17.52
N ASN A 640 15.81 4.76 17.19
CA ASN A 640 16.41 4.43 15.90
C ASN A 640 16.03 3.01 15.48
N ALA A 641 16.48 2.61 14.30
CA ALA A 641 16.17 1.33 13.68
C ALA A 641 16.65 0.12 14.48
N ARG A 642 17.49 0.29 15.52
CA ARG A 642 17.99 -0.78 16.40
C ARG A 642 17.52 -0.63 17.85
N SER A 643 16.62 0.32 18.12
CA SER A 643 16.05 0.49 19.47
C SER A 643 15.39 -0.80 19.95
N LYS A 644 15.44 -1.06 21.25
CA LYS A 644 14.84 -2.22 21.87
C LYS A 644 13.37 -1.94 22.16
N VAL A 645 12.51 -2.86 21.75
CA VAL A 645 11.08 -2.84 22.08
C VAL A 645 10.83 -3.91 23.13
N HIS A 646 10.33 -3.48 24.29
CA HIS A 646 9.86 -4.36 25.35
C HIS A 646 8.34 -4.27 25.41
N ILE A 647 7.65 -5.28 24.87
CA ILE A 647 6.19 -5.34 24.92
C ILE A 647 5.77 -5.59 26.36
N HIS A 648 5.04 -4.63 26.93
CA HIS A 648 4.53 -4.75 28.29
C HIS A 648 3.22 -5.54 28.29
N LYS A 649 2.31 -5.23 27.37
CA LYS A 649 1.03 -5.93 27.23
C LYS A 649 0.48 -5.82 25.81
N ALA A 650 -0.08 -6.91 25.31
CA ALA A 650 -0.84 -6.96 24.06
C ALA A 650 -2.17 -7.69 24.36
N ALA A 651 -3.29 -6.97 24.34
CA ALA A 651 -4.60 -7.46 24.75
C ALA A 651 -5.66 -7.22 23.65
N GLY A 652 -6.92 -7.59 23.89
CA GLY A 652 -8.02 -7.32 22.94
C GLY A 652 -8.19 -5.83 22.65
N ASP A 653 -8.10 -5.00 23.69
CA ASP A 653 -8.49 -3.60 23.65
C ASP A 653 -7.32 -2.61 23.68
N PHE A 654 -6.09 -3.05 23.93
CA PHE A 654 -4.92 -2.17 23.82
C PHE A 654 -3.60 -2.93 23.67
N TYR A 655 -2.60 -2.21 23.19
CA TYR A 655 -1.19 -2.60 23.21
C TYR A 655 -0.38 -1.54 23.95
N ALA A 656 0.59 -1.97 24.77
CA ALA A 656 1.55 -1.10 25.44
C ALA A 656 2.97 -1.67 25.39
N ALA A 657 3.95 -0.81 25.11
CA ALA A 657 5.36 -1.18 25.04
C ALA A 657 6.28 -0.08 25.56
N VAL A 658 7.46 -0.49 26.03
CA VAL A 658 8.57 0.39 26.45
C VAL A 658 9.65 0.33 25.39
N ILE A 659 10.14 1.49 24.94
CA ILE A 659 11.18 1.60 23.92
C ILE A 659 12.44 2.22 24.53
N ASP A 660 13.56 1.49 24.43
CA ASP A 660 14.89 1.87 24.95
C ASP A 660 14.92 2.28 26.44
N ASP A 661 13.93 1.90 27.24
CA ASP A 661 13.72 2.42 28.62
C ASP A 661 13.53 3.95 28.69
N LYS A 662 13.18 4.59 27.56
CA LYS A 662 13.05 6.05 27.42
C LYS A 662 11.63 6.53 27.25
N ILE A 663 10.81 5.75 26.54
CA ILE A 663 9.40 6.07 26.32
C ILE A 663 8.51 4.85 26.54
N VAL A 664 7.26 5.11 26.91
CA VAL A 664 6.18 4.13 26.90
C VAL A 664 5.15 4.57 25.87
N VAL A 665 4.72 3.67 24.99
CA VAL A 665 3.63 3.91 24.05
C VAL A 665 2.45 3.01 24.40
N LYS A 666 1.24 3.55 24.26
CA LYS A 666 0.00 2.79 24.24
C LYS A 666 -0.83 3.14 23.01
N ILE A 667 -1.44 2.12 22.40
CA ILE A 667 -2.46 2.25 21.36
C ILE A 667 -3.69 1.41 21.70
N GLY A 668 -4.84 1.75 21.11
CA GLY A 668 -6.14 1.11 21.30
C GLY A 668 -7.07 1.81 22.27
N PRO A 669 -8.35 1.38 22.37
CA PRO A 669 -9.34 2.04 23.21
C PRO A 669 -9.21 1.75 24.71
N GLY A 670 -8.58 0.65 25.11
CA GLY A 670 -8.51 0.18 26.50
C GLY A 670 -7.74 1.11 27.45
N ASP A 671 -8.03 1.05 28.75
CA ASP A 671 -7.38 1.91 29.74
C ASP A 671 -5.97 1.41 30.10
N PHE A 672 -5.00 2.31 30.07
CA PHE A 672 -3.63 2.03 30.49
C PHE A 672 -2.94 3.27 31.04
N SER A 673 -2.16 3.10 32.11
CA SER A 673 -1.30 4.15 32.65
C SER A 673 -0.01 3.54 33.18
N PRO A 674 1.17 3.94 32.67
CA PRO A 674 2.44 3.36 33.11
C PRO A 674 2.67 3.54 34.62
N ARG A 675 2.22 4.65 35.21
CA ARG A 675 2.29 4.87 36.67
C ARG A 675 1.49 3.83 37.47
N ARG A 676 0.30 3.45 37.00
CA ARG A 676 -0.58 2.49 37.71
C ARG A 676 -0.01 1.08 37.72
N VAL A 677 0.73 0.70 36.67
CA VAL A 677 1.38 -0.61 36.55
C VAL A 677 2.84 -0.61 37.01
N GLY A 678 3.33 0.50 37.58
CA GLY A 678 4.65 0.58 38.17
C GLY A 678 5.81 0.69 37.16
N ILE A 679 5.55 1.04 35.91
CA ILE A 679 6.62 1.27 34.93
C ILE A 679 7.40 2.54 35.29
N ARG A 680 8.72 2.42 35.30
CA ARG A 680 9.68 3.51 35.48
C ARG A 680 10.60 3.55 34.26
N LEU A 681 11.10 4.74 33.94
CA LEU A 681 11.99 4.98 32.79
C LEU A 681 13.32 5.55 33.26
N ASP A 682 14.34 5.53 32.40
CA ASP A 682 15.66 6.15 32.62
C ASP A 682 16.24 5.88 34.02
N GLY A 683 16.27 4.61 34.43
CA GLY A 683 16.85 4.23 35.72
C GLY A 683 15.99 4.58 36.96
N GLY A 684 14.66 4.60 36.82
CA GLY A 684 13.73 4.64 37.95
C GLY A 684 12.83 5.88 38.03
N LYS A 685 12.93 6.79 37.06
CA LYS A 685 12.14 8.02 37.01
C LYS A 685 10.66 7.72 36.76
N GLU A 686 9.79 8.54 37.34
CA GLU A 686 8.36 8.49 37.05
C GLU A 686 8.08 8.87 35.61
N THR A 687 6.98 8.38 35.04
CA THR A 687 6.58 8.73 33.68
C THR A 687 5.73 10.00 33.65
N LYS A 688 5.91 10.89 32.67
CA LYS A 688 5.01 12.01 32.35
C LYS A 688 4.44 11.86 30.94
N LEU A 689 3.21 12.32 30.71
CA LEU A 689 2.60 12.26 29.38
C LEU A 689 3.36 13.20 28.44
N ALA A 690 3.84 12.68 27.31
CA ALA A 690 4.56 13.43 26.29
C ALA A 690 3.62 13.94 25.20
N CYS A 691 2.81 13.05 24.62
CA CYS A 691 1.79 13.37 23.65
C CYS A 691 0.65 12.33 23.66
N SER A 692 -0.50 12.68 23.10
CA SER A 692 -1.64 11.77 22.95
C SER A 692 -2.54 12.22 21.81
N GLY A 693 -3.37 11.29 21.32
CA GLY A 693 -4.36 11.57 20.28
C GLY A 693 -5.43 10.49 20.25
N HIS A 694 -6.08 10.30 19.09
CA HIS A 694 -7.12 9.28 18.97
C HIS A 694 -6.55 7.90 19.29
N GLN A 695 -7.01 7.33 20.42
CA GLN A 695 -6.66 5.99 20.89
C GLN A 695 -5.15 5.72 21.04
N PHE A 696 -4.32 6.75 21.21
CA PHE A 696 -2.92 6.58 21.57
C PHE A 696 -2.45 7.56 22.63
N ALA A 697 -1.46 7.16 23.41
CA ALA A 697 -0.75 8.02 24.36
C ALA A 697 0.71 7.56 24.47
N VAL A 698 1.61 8.52 24.61
CA VAL A 698 3.05 8.28 24.79
C VAL A 698 3.53 9.03 26.02
N TRP A 699 4.34 8.35 26.82
CA TRP A 699 4.97 8.90 28.03
C TRP A 699 6.48 8.87 27.90
N GLU A 700 7.14 9.82 28.55
CA GLU A 700 8.60 9.89 28.71
C GLU A 700 8.98 10.01 30.19
N ALA A 701 10.27 9.93 30.51
CA ALA A 701 10.74 10.13 31.87
C ALA A 701 10.43 11.56 32.38
N ASN A 702 10.00 11.66 33.63
CA ASN A 702 9.78 12.91 34.33
C ASN A 702 11.10 13.40 34.93
N GLU A 703 11.72 14.37 34.28
CA GLU A 703 12.99 14.96 34.73
C GLU A 703 12.85 15.81 36.00
N GLU A 704 11.64 16.30 36.31
CA GLU A 704 11.40 17.21 37.45
C GLU A 704 11.23 16.48 38.80
N ALA A 705 11.17 15.14 38.80
CA ALA A 705 10.88 14.36 40.01
C ALA A 705 12.11 13.94 40.84
N GLN A 706 13.33 14.39 40.47
CA GLN A 706 14.58 14.02 41.17
C GLN A 706 14.98 14.97 42.33
N GLU A 707 14.24 16.04 42.60
CA GLU A 707 14.56 17.02 43.67
C GLU A 707 13.58 17.04 44.87
N ALA A 708 12.71 16.04 45.02
CA ALA A 708 11.76 15.97 46.15
C ALA A 708 12.19 15.01 47.25
#